data_AF-A0A2A5D9D3-F1
#
_entry.id   AF-A0A2A5D9D3-F1
#
_cell.length_a   1.000
_cell.length_b   1.000
_cell.length_c   1.000
_cell.angle_alpha   90.00
_cell.angle_beta   90.00
_cell.angle_gamma   90.00
#
_symmetry.space_group_name_H-M   'P 1'
#
loop_
_entity.id
_entity.type
_entity.pdbx_description
1 polymer ?
#
loop_
_entity_poly.entity_id
_entity_poly.type
_entity_poly.pdbx_seq_one_letter_code
_entity_poly.pdbx_strand_id
1 'polypeptide(L)'
;MYRRRIIRVAFAIFIIFYLSSCSSVDSTDTPIAPPEATTYDVSGCIQKGPFISGSRVTIQELKKNLTPTGKVYETSTNDDFGSFELSNNFNSKFVEIITNGFYFNEVTGSLSTANLTLRTLSKLSVNKNFNVNILTTLSRERIEYLVVKQEMLFEDAELQAETEILSLFHIQESETLRFNEMDISEDNESSAILLAISVILQGDISVPELSEFIAKLILDLKEDGVVNNSDLLDQIRNNSIHLNLPNIRTNTASRYSSLGLVVNIPNFENYVDSDGDGKINKFDYTLLSPINTINNTMPRFDWTDSNLPDAKYHFQVASDSNFKTIIDERNNLTDSEYTILETLDNNATYYWRVFVQDNGNEYIWDGYKTFTVDLGIISLINPIGEIVNTKPVLDWSDCELRDATYHLQLASDDSFTNIVEDVYDLSSSTYSSLSSTLNTSDTYYWRVSVVDENRIEGNWTEPYIFTVDFGIISLLNPSGVIINTKPDLDWSDSDLSNVTYNFQLSTDDSFTNIVEDVYDLSSSTYSSLSSALNTSDTYYWRVSVVDENRIEGNWTEPYIFTVDLNSVTLNSPTNMLYTNEMTPTFKWEASPNAASYNLIISTSSNLSNPLVEVTEINEIFFSLNTPLDSTDSTNYFWAVTPVDANGVSGTLSDTWSFILDTTPPTGSILINNGEENTSNETVQLTISATDTNSVLQMYISKDGSFTDGVWEDYSTSSQIAFTDNASEENATLIAYAKFKDTLGNISSAFSDEIQLSRNFKSGVISSDETWHKADSPFIINGDVGVASGATLTIEPSVTIKYVGSHGILIKGTLIANGTIVDKIVFTTYIPEVLVNLSMLKFEGTNLSNSQLSNIKMEYAKEAIRVGDESELIQAPIKNNGTLTVTNIDLLNAGVTTDGYSTSAKLVLNNATIDSSLVLGTYPRSEPIEINNSVITNSTVKSDSYNKGIDIYNSNLSNSHLIIGCCNATIHLEKSTFSTGTIREELNVTPVNGPIEIIDCELVNVSIDLSSATATISDSIFTYNNYFSGANRIRIGAGTMNYSRVVGNGVGVGVAITGNAGYNTNGSFIITYSDIIQNSIGVSLKGGSGSFSSTNSNIYQNTLYNIENKKANNVTATNSYWGTILTSEIDVLLYDGNDNLSYGIVDYSTYLSTLQAGTGPR
;
A
#
# COMPACT_ATOMS: atom_id res chain seq x y z
N MET A 1 73.85 28.64 -22.53
CA MET A 1 74.95 29.56 -22.97
C MET A 1 74.37 30.44 -24.10
N TYR A 2 74.73 31.70 -24.36
CA TYR A 2 75.74 32.61 -23.78
C TYR A 2 75.32 34.08 -24.01
N ARG A 3 75.41 34.97 -22.99
CA ARG A 3 75.56 36.47 -23.07
C ARG A 3 74.76 37.24 -24.16
N ARG A 4 73.69 38.01 -23.88
CA ARG A 4 73.58 39.36 -23.22
C ARG A 4 72.20 39.94 -23.65
N ARG A 5 71.51 40.94 -23.08
CA ARG A 5 71.53 41.84 -21.88
C ARG A 5 70.01 41.94 -21.47
N ILE A 6 69.54 42.32 -20.28
CA ILE A 6 69.87 43.29 -19.21
C ILE A 6 69.49 44.76 -19.50
N ILE A 7 68.40 45.18 -18.83
CA ILE A 7 68.00 46.52 -18.33
C ILE A 7 66.98 47.42 -19.11
N ARG A 8 65.78 47.51 -18.49
CA ARG A 8 64.84 48.65 -18.29
C ARG A 8 64.07 49.34 -19.44
N VAL A 9 62.74 49.36 -19.23
CA VAL A 9 61.81 50.53 -19.20
C VAL A 9 61.68 51.43 -20.46
N ALA A 10 60.45 51.41 -21.01
CA ALA A 10 59.74 52.46 -21.75
C ALA A 10 60.39 53.12 -22.98
N PHE A 11 60.00 52.63 -24.17
CA PHE A 11 59.76 53.38 -25.42
C PHE A 11 58.65 52.60 -26.15
N ALA A 12 57.45 53.12 -26.43
CA ALA A 12 57.11 54.25 -27.30
C ALA A 12 57.44 53.98 -28.78
N ILE A 13 56.41 53.66 -29.57
CA ILE A 13 56.38 53.73 -31.04
C ILE A 13 55.26 54.70 -31.40
N PHE A 14 55.58 55.76 -32.14
CA PHE A 14 54.64 56.78 -32.59
C PHE A 14 55.13 57.34 -33.93
N ILE A 15 54.27 57.30 -34.95
CA ILE A 15 54.26 58.07 -36.22
C ILE A 15 55.60 58.29 -36.96
N ILE A 16 55.64 57.92 -38.24
CA ILE A 16 56.29 58.74 -39.28
C ILE A 16 55.27 59.06 -40.39
N PHE A 17 55.28 60.32 -40.83
CA PHE A 17 54.39 60.94 -41.83
C PHE A 17 54.69 60.52 -43.27
N TYR A 18 53.73 60.80 -44.18
CA TYR A 18 54.05 61.59 -45.37
C TYR A 18 53.02 62.72 -45.58
N LEU A 19 53.39 63.69 -46.43
CA LEU A 19 52.75 65.03 -46.52
C LEU A 19 52.08 65.28 -47.89
N SER A 20 51.35 66.42 -47.94
CA SER A 20 50.88 67.17 -49.13
C SER A 20 49.62 66.66 -49.84
N SER A 21 48.84 67.47 -50.57
CA SER A 21 48.56 68.93 -50.58
C SER A 21 47.67 69.24 -51.80
N CYS A 22 46.65 70.10 -51.68
CA CYS A 22 46.53 71.37 -52.43
C CYS A 22 45.08 71.81 -52.71
N SER A 23 44.77 73.08 -52.36
CA SER A 23 43.67 73.91 -52.92
C SER A 23 42.21 73.46 -52.70
N SER A 24 41.22 74.36 -52.69
CA SER A 24 41.26 75.81 -52.97
C SER A 24 40.58 76.63 -51.87
N VAL A 25 41.19 77.76 -51.51
CA VAL A 25 40.47 78.89 -50.91
C VAL A 25 39.59 79.50 -52.00
N ASP A 26 38.36 79.89 -51.67
CA ASP A 26 37.86 81.16 -52.16
C ASP A 26 37.12 81.91 -51.05
N SER A 27 37.25 83.23 -51.04
CA SER A 27 36.78 84.10 -49.96
C SER A 27 36.21 85.39 -50.55
N THR A 28 34.97 85.33 -51.02
CA THR A 28 34.24 86.49 -51.54
C THR A 28 33.01 86.77 -50.69
N ASP A 29 33.17 87.63 -49.69
CA ASP A 29 32.05 88.31 -49.04
C ASP A 29 31.45 89.31 -50.04
N THR A 30 30.25 89.00 -50.54
CA THR A 30 29.46 89.90 -51.41
C THR A 30 28.00 89.89 -50.96
N PRO A 31 27.41 91.05 -50.59
CA PRO A 31 26.11 91.09 -49.94
C PRO A 31 24.95 90.95 -50.95
N ILE A 32 24.12 89.92 -50.79
CA ILE A 32 22.90 89.71 -51.59
C ILE A 32 21.71 89.40 -50.67
N ALA A 33 20.76 90.34 -50.68
CA ALA A 33 19.37 90.26 -50.20
C ALA A 33 19.09 89.91 -48.72
N PRO A 34 18.06 90.50 -48.10
CA PRO A 34 17.42 89.86 -46.95
C PRO A 34 16.72 88.56 -47.42
N PRO A 35 16.64 87.50 -46.60
CA PRO A 35 15.87 86.32 -46.94
C PRO A 35 14.40 86.69 -47.18
N GLU A 36 13.84 86.28 -48.31
CA GLU A 36 12.39 86.35 -48.53
C GLU A 36 11.70 85.42 -47.51
N ALA A 37 10.54 85.85 -47.01
CA ALA A 37 9.80 85.09 -46.00
C ALA A 37 9.39 83.73 -46.58
N THR A 38 10.09 82.68 -46.14
CA THR A 38 9.86 81.32 -46.61
C THR A 38 8.69 80.74 -45.84
N THR A 39 7.60 80.43 -46.53
CA THR A 39 6.54 79.60 -45.97
C THR A 39 7.08 78.20 -45.71
N TYR A 40 6.78 77.62 -44.56
CA TYR A 40 6.95 76.20 -44.30
C TYR A 40 5.59 75.63 -43.94
N ASP A 41 5.28 74.48 -44.52
CA ASP A 41 4.14 73.66 -44.15
C ASP A 41 4.64 72.64 -43.11
N VAL A 42 3.97 72.59 -41.96
CA VAL A 42 4.30 71.68 -40.86
C VAL A 42 3.16 70.68 -40.72
N SER A 43 3.35 69.49 -41.29
CA SER A 43 2.39 68.38 -41.31
C SER A 43 2.97 67.11 -40.68
N GLY A 44 2.12 66.25 -40.13
CA GLY A 44 2.52 64.96 -39.56
C GLY A 44 1.40 64.31 -38.76
N CYS A 45 1.69 63.19 -38.11
CA CYS A 45 0.80 62.53 -37.15
C CYS A 45 1.31 62.63 -35.71
N ILE A 46 0.42 62.38 -34.74
CA ILE A 46 0.75 62.37 -33.31
C ILE A 46 0.37 61.00 -32.74
N GLN A 47 1.38 60.25 -32.30
CA GLN A 47 1.25 58.82 -32.00
C GLN A 47 1.98 58.42 -30.71
N LYS A 48 1.18 58.08 -29.69
CA LYS A 48 1.54 56.99 -28.77
C LYS A 48 0.95 55.73 -29.45
N GLY A 49 -0.34 55.49 -29.24
CA GLY A 49 -1.24 55.15 -30.34
C GLY A 49 -1.82 56.44 -30.94
N PRO A 50 -2.67 56.38 -31.98
CA PRO A 50 -3.21 57.57 -32.62
C PRO A 50 -3.97 58.47 -31.63
N PHE A 51 -3.65 59.77 -31.64
CA PHE A 51 -4.35 60.79 -30.86
C PHE A 51 -5.72 61.12 -31.50
N ILE A 52 -6.74 61.40 -30.67
CA ILE A 52 -8.09 61.70 -31.17
C ILE A 52 -8.17 63.09 -31.81
N SER A 53 -9.18 63.30 -32.65
CA SER A 53 -9.46 64.60 -33.30
C SER A 53 -9.70 65.72 -32.27
N GLY A 54 -9.20 66.92 -32.53
CA GLY A 54 -9.28 68.07 -31.62
C GLY A 54 -8.25 68.07 -30.48
N SER A 55 -7.29 67.15 -30.46
CA SER A 55 -6.11 67.21 -29.57
C SER A 55 -5.29 68.46 -29.88
N ARG A 56 -4.74 69.13 -28.85
CA ARG A 56 -4.09 70.45 -29.02
C ARG A 56 -2.64 70.30 -29.49
N VAL A 57 -2.24 71.12 -30.46
CA VAL A 57 -0.90 71.15 -31.03
C VAL A 57 -0.34 72.57 -30.96
N THR A 58 0.81 72.73 -30.30
CA THR A 58 1.48 74.01 -30.10
C THR A 58 2.86 73.96 -30.74
N ILE A 59 3.10 74.80 -31.75
CA ILE A 59 4.38 74.89 -32.47
C ILE A 59 5.10 76.15 -32.00
N GLN A 60 6.23 75.97 -31.30
CA GLN A 60 7.07 77.06 -30.80
C GLN A 60 8.28 77.26 -31.70
N GLU A 61 8.50 78.49 -32.16
CA GLU A 61 9.66 78.84 -33.00
C GLU A 61 10.92 78.97 -32.12
N LEU A 62 12.00 78.29 -32.50
CA LEU A 62 13.28 78.26 -31.77
C LEU A 62 14.39 78.94 -32.57
N LYS A 63 15.45 79.39 -31.89
CA LYS A 63 16.71 79.84 -32.52
C LYS A 63 17.61 78.65 -32.86
N LYS A 64 18.73 78.87 -33.57
CA LYS A 64 19.74 77.83 -33.83
C LYS A 64 20.28 77.15 -32.56
N ASN A 65 20.32 77.86 -31.42
CA ASN A 65 20.70 77.31 -30.12
C ASN A 65 19.50 76.74 -29.32
N LEU A 66 18.44 76.34 -30.01
CA LEU A 66 17.19 75.77 -29.49
C LEU A 66 16.40 76.63 -28.47
N THR A 67 16.88 77.83 -28.10
CA THR A 67 16.13 78.74 -27.23
C THR A 67 14.95 79.42 -27.96
N PRO A 68 13.74 79.51 -27.39
CA PRO A 68 12.56 80.08 -28.05
C PRO A 68 12.76 81.51 -28.59
N THR A 69 12.19 81.83 -29.75
CA THR A 69 12.15 83.21 -30.28
C THR A 69 11.10 84.08 -29.59
N GLY A 70 10.10 83.44 -28.98
CA GLY A 70 8.92 84.10 -28.40
C GLY A 70 7.68 84.05 -29.32
N LYS A 71 7.79 83.55 -30.56
CA LYS A 71 6.60 83.19 -31.35
C LYS A 71 6.10 81.80 -30.96
N VAL A 72 4.77 81.67 -30.93
CA VAL A 72 4.06 80.40 -30.76
C VAL A 72 2.87 80.42 -31.73
N TYR A 73 2.61 79.26 -32.34
CA TYR A 73 1.48 79.01 -33.23
C TYR A 73 0.67 77.84 -32.63
N GLU A 74 -0.65 77.85 -32.78
CA GLU A 74 -1.51 76.76 -32.31
C GLU A 74 -2.37 76.20 -33.45
N THR A 75 -2.54 74.89 -33.45
CA THR A 75 -3.47 74.13 -34.30
C THR A 75 -4.03 72.94 -33.49
N SER A 76 -4.78 72.05 -34.11
CA SER A 76 -5.27 70.82 -33.49
C SER A 76 -5.15 69.64 -34.44
N THR A 77 -5.32 68.41 -33.93
CA THR A 77 -5.49 67.24 -34.79
C THR A 77 -6.76 67.34 -35.62
N ASN A 78 -6.66 67.03 -36.90
CA ASN A 78 -7.74 67.09 -37.89
C ASN A 78 -8.63 65.84 -37.81
N ASP A 79 -8.07 64.68 -37.45
CA ASP A 79 -8.73 63.38 -37.45
C ASP A 79 -8.35 62.52 -36.24
N ASP A 80 -8.91 61.31 -36.21
CA ASP A 80 -8.74 60.31 -35.15
C ASP A 80 -7.51 59.39 -35.35
N PHE A 81 -6.68 59.67 -36.37
CA PHE A 81 -5.34 59.12 -36.57
C PHE A 81 -4.24 60.01 -35.95
N GLY A 82 -4.63 61.22 -35.52
CA GLY A 82 -3.74 62.21 -34.93
C GLY A 82 -3.04 63.10 -35.97
N SER A 83 -3.54 63.19 -37.20
CA SER A 83 -2.94 64.06 -38.23
C SER A 83 -3.10 65.54 -37.88
N PHE A 84 -2.11 66.37 -38.21
CA PHE A 84 -2.16 67.83 -38.06
C PHE A 84 -1.46 68.52 -39.23
N GLU A 85 -1.82 69.79 -39.47
CA GLU A 85 -1.22 70.63 -40.51
C GLU A 85 -1.18 72.11 -40.06
N LEU A 86 -0.10 72.81 -40.42
CA LEU A 86 0.01 74.27 -40.31
C LEU A 86 0.97 74.85 -41.36
N SER A 87 0.42 75.51 -42.38
CA SER A 87 1.17 76.44 -43.24
C SER A 87 1.47 77.76 -42.51
N ASN A 88 2.74 78.15 -42.37
CA ASN A 88 3.07 79.48 -41.82
C ASN A 88 4.43 80.05 -42.26
N ASN A 89 4.64 81.34 -42.00
CA ASN A 89 5.91 82.03 -42.23
C ASN A 89 6.77 82.00 -40.96
N PHE A 90 7.77 81.12 -40.97
CA PHE A 90 8.74 80.97 -39.89
C PHE A 90 10.02 81.76 -40.20
N ASN A 91 10.57 82.45 -39.20
CA ASN A 91 11.83 83.20 -39.29
C ASN A 91 13.04 82.30 -38.99
N SER A 92 12.80 81.07 -38.54
CA SER A 92 13.79 80.06 -38.19
C SER A 92 13.37 78.71 -38.73
N LYS A 93 14.35 77.83 -38.97
CA LYS A 93 14.10 76.44 -39.33
C LYS A 93 13.94 75.51 -38.13
N PHE A 94 14.13 75.99 -36.91
CA PHE A 94 14.04 75.16 -35.70
C PHE A 94 12.71 75.40 -34.99
N VAL A 95 12.01 74.32 -34.65
CA VAL A 95 10.76 74.34 -33.89
C VAL A 95 10.74 73.28 -32.79
N GLU A 96 10.02 73.55 -31.71
CA GLU A 96 9.50 72.51 -30.82
C GLU A 96 8.00 72.35 -31.11
N ILE A 97 7.55 71.12 -31.36
CA ILE A 97 6.12 70.79 -31.45
C ILE A 97 5.74 70.11 -30.12
N ILE A 98 4.76 70.69 -29.42
CA ILE A 98 4.27 70.23 -28.12
C ILE A 98 2.80 69.86 -28.28
N THR A 99 2.42 68.65 -27.94
CA THR A 99 1.05 68.14 -28.08
C THR A 99 0.40 67.91 -26.73
N ASN A 100 -0.93 67.95 -26.65
CA ASN A 100 -1.68 67.51 -25.48
C ASN A 100 -3.07 67.01 -25.88
N GLY A 101 -3.40 65.77 -25.51
CA GLY A 101 -4.69 65.16 -25.85
C GLY A 101 -4.82 63.71 -25.38
N PHE A 102 -5.96 63.11 -25.70
CA PHE A 102 -6.22 61.69 -25.46
C PHE A 102 -5.74 60.85 -26.65
N TYR A 103 -5.27 59.63 -26.36
CA TYR A 103 -4.73 58.68 -27.34
C TYR A 103 -5.43 57.33 -27.21
N PHE A 104 -5.37 56.52 -28.26
CA PHE A 104 -5.73 55.11 -28.15
C PHE A 104 -4.59 54.33 -27.47
N ASN A 105 -4.88 53.67 -26.34
CA ASN A 105 -3.95 52.78 -25.65
C ASN A 105 -4.10 51.36 -26.22
N GLU A 106 -3.04 50.92 -26.88
CA GLU A 106 -2.88 49.67 -27.62
C GLU A 106 -2.89 48.45 -26.69
N VAL A 107 -2.42 48.60 -25.44
CA VAL A 107 -2.39 47.52 -24.44
C VAL A 107 -3.79 47.25 -23.89
N THR A 108 -4.53 48.31 -23.53
CA THR A 108 -5.88 48.20 -22.95
C THR A 108 -7.01 48.22 -23.99
N GLY A 109 -6.70 48.35 -25.27
CA GLY A 109 -7.67 48.39 -26.38
C GLY A 109 -8.67 49.54 -26.32
N SER A 110 -8.34 50.61 -25.60
CA SER A 110 -9.28 51.65 -25.16
C SER A 110 -8.69 53.05 -25.29
N LEU A 111 -9.54 54.09 -25.30
CA LEU A 111 -9.04 55.47 -25.21
C LEU A 111 -8.52 55.76 -23.80
N SER A 112 -7.40 56.49 -23.74
CA SER A 112 -6.74 56.95 -22.52
C SER A 112 -7.68 57.75 -21.60
N THR A 113 -7.58 57.55 -20.28
CA THR A 113 -8.44 58.21 -19.29
C THR A 113 -8.00 59.63 -18.89
N ALA A 114 -6.80 60.06 -19.28
CA ALA A 114 -6.27 61.41 -19.10
C ALA A 114 -5.42 61.81 -20.32
N ASN A 115 -5.10 63.10 -20.45
CA ASN A 115 -4.28 63.58 -21.56
C ASN A 115 -2.80 63.24 -21.35
N LEU A 116 -2.14 62.76 -22.39
CA LEU A 116 -0.68 62.68 -22.49
C LEU A 116 -0.13 63.91 -23.23
N THR A 117 1.12 64.29 -22.95
CA THR A 117 1.86 65.29 -23.73
C THR A 117 3.09 64.67 -24.35
N LEU A 118 3.18 64.77 -25.68
CA LEU A 118 4.36 64.40 -26.45
C LEU A 118 5.06 65.66 -26.97
N ARG A 119 6.34 65.51 -27.31
CA ARG A 119 7.21 66.57 -27.80
C ARG A 119 8.06 66.07 -28.96
N THR A 120 8.50 66.99 -29.80
CA THR A 120 9.61 66.77 -30.74
C THR A 120 10.34 68.09 -30.99
N LEU A 121 11.66 68.01 -31.19
CA LEU A 121 12.46 69.08 -31.76
C LEU A 121 12.66 68.77 -33.24
N SER A 122 12.44 69.74 -34.12
CA SER A 122 12.55 69.51 -35.57
C SER A 122 13.25 70.66 -36.31
N LYS A 123 13.94 70.28 -37.39
CA LYS A 123 14.60 71.16 -38.38
C LYS A 123 13.77 71.20 -39.67
N LEU A 124 12.86 72.18 -39.73
CA LEU A 124 11.94 72.42 -40.85
C LEU A 124 12.63 72.39 -42.21
N SER A 125 12.09 71.54 -43.07
CA SER A 125 12.53 71.23 -44.42
C SER A 125 11.31 71.15 -45.32
N VAL A 126 11.42 71.64 -46.56
CA VAL A 126 10.28 71.75 -47.48
C VAL A 126 9.84 70.34 -47.92
N ASN A 127 8.54 70.05 -47.84
CA ASN A 127 7.92 68.78 -48.19
C ASN A 127 8.41 67.55 -47.40
N LYS A 128 8.77 67.71 -46.12
CA LYS A 128 8.85 66.59 -45.16
C LYS A 128 7.72 66.66 -44.15
N ASN A 129 7.18 65.51 -43.76
CA ASN A 129 6.34 65.38 -42.57
C ASN A 129 7.21 65.33 -41.31
N PHE A 130 6.62 65.66 -40.16
CA PHE A 130 7.27 65.66 -38.85
C PHE A 130 6.33 65.04 -37.82
N ASN A 131 6.48 63.73 -37.63
CA ASN A 131 5.64 62.98 -36.70
C ASN A 131 6.09 63.25 -35.25
N VAL A 132 5.12 63.27 -34.32
CA VAL A 132 5.37 63.49 -32.89
C VAL A 132 4.97 62.22 -32.14
N ASN A 133 5.95 61.53 -31.57
CA ASN A 133 5.71 60.24 -30.92
C ASN A 133 6.44 60.12 -29.58
N ILE A 134 6.32 58.95 -28.94
CA ILE A 134 6.95 58.68 -27.65
C ILE A 134 8.49 58.72 -27.72
N LEU A 135 9.07 58.27 -28.84
CA LEU A 135 10.52 58.26 -29.06
C LEU A 135 11.08 59.68 -29.29
N THR A 136 10.41 60.52 -30.08
CA THR A 136 10.78 61.95 -30.21
C THR A 136 10.63 62.72 -28.90
N THR A 137 9.77 62.23 -27.99
CA THR A 137 9.58 62.82 -26.66
C THR A 137 10.73 62.44 -25.73
N LEU A 138 11.20 61.19 -25.77
CA LEU A 138 12.39 60.75 -25.04
C LEU A 138 13.66 61.49 -25.51
N SER A 139 13.86 61.64 -26.83
CA SER A 139 15.08 62.27 -27.37
C SER A 139 15.15 63.79 -27.15
N ARG A 140 14.04 64.47 -26.84
CA ARG A 140 13.93 65.95 -26.77
C ARG A 140 14.98 66.61 -25.87
N GLU A 141 15.12 66.19 -24.61
CA GLU A 141 16.10 66.78 -23.69
C GLU A 141 17.54 66.42 -24.05
N ARG A 142 17.76 65.22 -24.63
CA ARG A 142 19.06 64.73 -25.05
C ARG A 142 19.58 65.53 -26.25
N ILE A 143 18.74 65.74 -27.27
CA ILE A 143 19.06 66.60 -28.42
C ILE A 143 19.35 68.04 -27.97
N GLU A 144 18.58 68.60 -27.02
CA GLU A 144 18.91 69.92 -26.47
C GLU A 144 20.27 69.92 -25.73
N TYR A 145 20.57 68.89 -24.94
CA TYR A 145 21.86 68.77 -24.25
C TYR A 145 23.03 68.71 -25.24
N LEU A 146 22.97 67.83 -26.25
CA LEU A 146 24.03 67.67 -27.25
C LEU A 146 24.26 68.96 -28.06
N VAL A 147 23.19 69.63 -28.52
CA VAL A 147 23.31 70.88 -29.32
C VAL A 147 23.73 72.09 -28.46
N VAL A 148 23.27 72.19 -27.20
CA VAL A 148 23.45 73.40 -26.36
C VAL A 148 24.60 73.27 -25.35
N LYS A 149 25.05 72.06 -25.01
CA LYS A 149 26.17 71.81 -24.08
C LYS A 149 27.41 71.22 -24.76
N GLN A 150 27.23 70.38 -25.78
CA GLN A 150 28.34 69.77 -26.53
C GLN A 150 28.62 70.48 -27.88
N GLU A 151 27.87 71.54 -28.20
CA GLU A 151 27.96 72.34 -29.44
C GLU A 151 27.79 71.54 -30.75
N MET A 152 27.17 70.36 -30.68
CA MET A 152 26.94 69.48 -31.85
C MET A 152 26.01 70.11 -32.90
N LEU A 153 26.14 69.65 -34.15
CA LEU A 153 25.14 69.93 -35.18
C LEU A 153 23.84 69.16 -34.86
N PHE A 154 22.71 69.75 -35.21
CA PHE A 154 21.39 69.19 -34.92
C PHE A 154 21.22 67.76 -35.48
N GLU A 155 21.68 67.51 -36.71
CA GLU A 155 21.52 66.21 -37.38
C GLU A 155 22.43 65.11 -36.79
N ASP A 156 23.59 65.48 -36.24
CA ASP A 156 24.48 64.57 -35.52
C ASP A 156 23.93 64.26 -34.11
N ALA A 157 23.38 65.27 -33.44
CA ALA A 157 22.77 65.17 -32.13
C ALA A 157 21.46 64.36 -32.13
N GLU A 158 20.67 64.50 -33.20
CA GLU A 158 19.49 63.69 -33.48
C GLU A 158 19.89 62.21 -33.62
N LEU A 159 20.83 61.91 -34.53
CA LEU A 159 21.34 60.54 -34.75
C LEU A 159 21.89 59.88 -33.49
N GLN A 160 22.68 60.61 -32.69
CA GLN A 160 23.25 60.07 -31.45
C GLN A 160 22.16 59.77 -30.42
N ALA A 161 21.24 60.72 -30.18
CA ALA A 161 20.15 60.53 -29.22
C ALA A 161 19.21 59.38 -29.61
N GLU A 162 18.95 59.19 -30.90
CA GLU A 162 18.15 58.09 -31.43
C GLU A 162 18.84 56.73 -31.20
N THR A 163 20.14 56.65 -31.49
CA THR A 163 20.96 55.44 -31.31
C THR A 163 21.05 55.03 -29.83
N GLU A 164 21.28 56.01 -28.95
CA GLU A 164 21.32 55.82 -27.50
C GLU A 164 19.98 55.28 -26.97
N ILE A 165 18.85 55.83 -27.43
CA ILE A 165 17.51 55.39 -27.03
C ILE A 165 17.15 54.00 -27.56
N LEU A 166 17.57 53.61 -28.77
CA LEU A 166 17.35 52.23 -29.26
C LEU A 166 18.18 51.21 -28.46
N SER A 167 19.40 51.57 -28.07
CA SER A 167 20.27 50.68 -27.29
C SER A 167 19.71 50.32 -25.90
N LEU A 168 18.86 51.19 -25.33
CA LEU A 168 18.14 50.94 -24.07
C LEU A 168 17.15 49.77 -24.15
N PHE A 169 16.62 49.48 -25.34
CA PHE A 169 15.68 48.39 -25.58
C PHE A 169 16.34 47.21 -26.31
N HIS A 170 17.67 47.10 -26.25
CA HIS A 170 18.49 46.07 -26.91
C HIS A 170 18.38 46.04 -28.45
N ILE A 171 17.83 47.09 -29.06
CA ILE A 171 17.67 47.23 -30.52
C ILE A 171 18.96 47.82 -31.12
N GLN A 172 19.60 47.07 -32.01
CA GLN A 172 20.83 47.46 -32.71
C GLN A 172 20.60 47.37 -34.23
N GLU A 173 20.20 48.48 -34.86
CA GLU A 173 19.87 48.49 -36.28
C GLU A 173 21.02 49.01 -37.16
N SER A 174 21.07 48.49 -38.40
CA SER A 174 22.13 48.79 -39.36
C SER A 174 21.81 49.96 -40.30
N GLU A 175 20.53 50.33 -40.44
CA GLU A 175 20.10 51.48 -41.22
C GLU A 175 19.89 52.74 -40.36
N THR A 176 19.95 53.91 -41.00
CA THR A 176 19.81 55.21 -40.31
C THR A 176 18.34 55.57 -40.10
N LEU A 177 17.74 55.02 -39.04
CA LEU A 177 16.36 55.35 -38.63
C LEU A 177 16.23 56.80 -38.13
N ARG A 178 15.03 57.37 -38.25
CA ARG A 178 14.66 58.71 -37.73
C ARG A 178 13.32 58.67 -37.01
N PHE A 179 13.30 59.03 -35.73
CA PHE A 179 12.11 58.97 -34.87
C PHE A 179 11.00 59.90 -35.36
N ASN A 180 11.33 61.03 -35.98
CA ASN A 180 10.36 62.00 -36.52
C ASN A 180 9.77 61.60 -37.89
N GLU A 181 10.19 60.47 -38.47
CA GLU A 181 9.65 59.92 -39.73
C GLU A 181 8.84 58.62 -39.52
N MET A 182 8.84 58.04 -38.30
CA MET A 182 8.11 56.81 -37.97
C MET A 182 6.58 57.02 -37.88
N ASP A 183 5.79 56.06 -38.39
CA ASP A 183 4.32 56.02 -38.29
C ASP A 183 3.80 54.58 -38.07
N ILE A 184 3.09 54.32 -36.96
CA ILE A 184 2.55 53.01 -36.56
C ILE A 184 1.56 52.43 -37.59
N SER A 185 0.99 53.26 -38.47
CA SER A 185 0.09 52.80 -39.53
C SER A 185 0.77 52.29 -40.80
N GLU A 186 2.11 52.33 -40.86
CA GLU A 186 2.90 51.76 -41.95
C GLU A 186 3.47 50.38 -41.64
N ASP A 187 3.58 49.55 -42.69
CA ASP A 187 4.09 48.18 -42.63
C ASP A 187 5.61 48.15 -42.86
N ASN A 188 6.37 48.67 -41.90
CA ASN A 188 7.83 48.71 -41.95
C ASN A 188 8.51 48.52 -40.57
N GLU A 189 9.82 48.30 -40.56
CA GLU A 189 10.65 48.00 -39.38
C GLU A 189 10.70 49.17 -38.37
N SER A 190 10.85 50.40 -38.85
CA SER A 190 10.78 51.61 -38.02
C SER A 190 9.44 51.73 -37.27
N SER A 191 8.34 51.35 -37.93
CA SER A 191 6.99 51.32 -37.37
C SER A 191 6.78 50.17 -36.38
N ALA A 192 7.44 49.03 -36.61
CA ALA A 192 7.51 47.91 -35.67
C ALA A 192 8.21 48.34 -34.36
N ILE A 193 9.38 48.96 -34.48
CA ILE A 193 10.18 49.49 -33.36
C ILE A 193 9.40 50.56 -32.57
N LEU A 194 8.75 51.49 -33.27
CA LEU A 194 7.92 52.52 -32.61
C LEU A 194 6.75 51.88 -31.83
N LEU A 195 6.03 50.92 -32.41
CA LEU A 195 4.93 50.25 -31.72
C LEU A 195 5.43 49.43 -30.52
N ALA A 196 6.55 48.71 -30.66
CA ALA A 196 7.16 47.91 -29.59
C ALA A 196 7.54 48.78 -28.38
N ILE A 197 8.37 49.81 -28.58
CA ILE A 197 8.79 50.70 -27.49
C ILE A 197 7.58 51.48 -26.93
N SER A 198 6.60 51.84 -27.78
CA SER A 198 5.33 52.43 -27.34
C SER A 198 4.59 51.53 -26.34
N VAL A 199 4.49 50.22 -26.57
CA VAL A 199 3.79 49.32 -25.63
C VAL A 199 4.65 48.93 -24.43
N ILE A 200 5.96 48.75 -24.58
CA ILE A 200 6.88 48.54 -23.45
C ILE A 200 6.83 49.71 -22.47
N LEU A 201 6.84 50.96 -22.95
CA LEU A 201 6.74 52.13 -22.07
C LEU A 201 5.35 52.24 -21.41
N GLN A 202 4.29 51.77 -22.07
CA GLN A 202 2.92 51.81 -21.57
C GLN A 202 2.64 50.76 -20.49
N GLY A 203 3.11 49.53 -20.66
CA GLY A 203 2.81 48.39 -19.77
C GLY A 203 1.33 48.34 -19.33
N ASP A 204 1.12 47.97 -18.07
CA ASP A 204 -0.17 48.08 -17.37
C ASP A 204 -0.28 49.37 -16.50
N ILE A 205 0.62 50.34 -16.67
CA ILE A 205 0.62 51.59 -15.86
C ILE A 205 -0.38 52.63 -16.39
N SER A 206 -0.95 53.43 -15.49
CA SER A 206 -1.94 54.46 -15.84
C SER A 206 -1.29 55.68 -16.53
N VAL A 207 -2.09 56.52 -17.20
CA VAL A 207 -1.57 57.68 -17.96
C VAL A 207 -0.74 58.67 -17.09
N PRO A 208 -1.10 58.96 -15.82
CA PRO A 208 -0.24 59.74 -14.93
C PRO A 208 1.10 59.06 -14.63
N GLU A 209 1.11 57.74 -14.40
CA GLU A 209 2.31 56.96 -14.11
C GLU A 209 3.21 56.85 -15.34
N LEU A 210 2.63 56.68 -16.55
CA LEU A 210 3.34 56.77 -17.82
C LEU A 210 4.00 58.16 -18.00
N SER A 211 3.29 59.22 -17.62
CA SER A 211 3.82 60.59 -17.69
C SER A 211 4.98 60.81 -16.71
N GLU A 212 4.94 60.17 -15.54
CA GLU A 212 6.05 60.17 -14.58
C GLU A 212 7.23 59.32 -15.06
N PHE A 213 6.96 58.14 -15.62
CA PHE A 213 7.97 57.20 -16.12
C PHE A 213 8.76 57.80 -17.30
N ILE A 214 8.07 58.36 -18.30
CA ILE A 214 8.69 59.11 -19.40
C ILE A 214 9.54 60.27 -18.86
N ALA A 215 9.04 61.02 -17.87
CA ALA A 215 9.79 62.13 -17.29
C ALA A 215 11.05 61.70 -16.51
N LYS A 216 11.04 60.53 -15.87
CA LYS A 216 12.22 59.94 -15.20
C LYS A 216 13.25 59.45 -16.21
N LEU A 217 12.83 58.70 -17.24
CA LEU A 217 13.71 58.23 -18.32
C LEU A 217 14.40 59.40 -19.04
N ILE A 218 13.64 60.45 -19.37
CA ILE A 218 14.16 61.69 -19.96
C ILE A 218 15.21 62.37 -19.07
N LEU A 219 15.06 62.30 -17.75
CA LEU A 219 15.99 62.93 -16.82
C LEU A 219 17.30 62.13 -16.67
N ASP A 220 17.22 60.80 -16.65
CA ASP A 220 18.38 59.90 -16.61
C ASP A 220 19.21 60.02 -17.90
N LEU A 221 18.57 59.80 -19.07
CA LEU A 221 19.20 59.81 -20.40
C LEU A 221 19.86 61.14 -20.79
N LYS A 222 19.54 62.25 -20.11
CA LYS A 222 19.84 63.60 -20.58
C LYS A 222 21.34 63.87 -20.78
N GLU A 223 22.15 63.56 -19.78
CA GLU A 223 23.54 64.05 -19.72
C GLU A 223 24.56 63.08 -20.34
N ASP A 224 24.37 61.76 -20.19
CA ASP A 224 25.28 60.73 -20.73
C ASP A 224 24.68 59.89 -21.87
N GLY A 225 23.35 59.75 -21.95
CA GLY A 225 22.65 58.91 -22.94
C GLY A 225 22.34 57.50 -22.44
N VAL A 226 22.49 57.23 -21.14
CA VAL A 226 22.35 55.89 -20.55
C VAL A 226 21.35 55.91 -19.39
N VAL A 227 20.45 54.93 -19.33
CA VAL A 227 19.66 54.71 -18.10
C VAL A 227 20.52 53.93 -17.13
N ASN A 228 20.96 54.61 -16.07
CA ASN A 228 21.79 54.04 -15.01
C ASN A 228 20.94 53.62 -13.79
N ASN A 229 19.68 54.05 -13.74
CA ASN A 229 18.74 53.76 -12.66
C ASN A 229 18.14 52.35 -12.79
N SER A 230 18.48 51.46 -11.85
CA SER A 230 17.98 50.08 -11.77
C SER A 230 16.46 49.99 -11.80
N ASP A 231 15.77 50.88 -11.07
CA ASP A 231 14.32 50.81 -10.91
C ASP A 231 13.61 51.11 -12.24
N LEU A 232 14.23 51.90 -13.12
CA LEU A 232 13.73 52.18 -14.47
C LEU A 232 14.01 51.02 -15.45
N LEU A 233 15.18 50.39 -15.35
CA LEU A 233 15.51 49.20 -16.14
C LEU A 233 14.63 48.01 -15.76
N ASP A 234 14.44 47.78 -14.47
CA ASP A 234 13.49 46.78 -13.95
C ASP A 234 12.06 47.13 -14.38
N GLN A 235 11.65 48.39 -14.43
CA GLN A 235 10.32 48.77 -14.93
C GLN A 235 10.17 48.53 -16.44
N ILE A 236 11.21 48.78 -17.26
CA ILE A 236 11.21 48.42 -18.70
C ILE A 236 11.05 46.91 -18.85
N ARG A 237 11.90 46.12 -18.20
CA ARG A 237 11.89 44.64 -18.27
C ARG A 237 10.58 44.03 -17.77
N ASN A 238 10.09 44.48 -16.60
CA ASN A 238 8.83 44.01 -16.05
C ASN A 238 7.63 44.39 -16.94
N ASN A 239 7.65 45.54 -17.60
CA ASN A 239 6.59 45.85 -18.57
C ASN A 239 6.64 44.86 -19.74
N SER A 240 7.81 44.67 -20.38
CA SER A 240 7.97 43.82 -21.57
C SER A 240 7.47 42.39 -21.37
N ILE A 241 7.90 41.72 -20.28
CA ILE A 241 7.55 40.30 -20.01
C ILE A 241 6.06 40.09 -19.65
N HIS A 242 5.32 41.15 -19.31
CA HIS A 242 3.88 41.08 -19.02
C HIS A 242 3.00 41.51 -20.21
N LEU A 243 3.58 41.96 -21.33
CA LEU A 243 2.80 42.39 -22.50
C LEU A 243 2.09 41.21 -23.16
N ASN A 244 0.75 41.29 -23.27
CA ASN A 244 0.00 40.38 -24.13
C ASN A 244 0.08 40.85 -25.60
N LEU A 245 1.18 40.50 -26.26
CA LEU A 245 1.48 40.91 -27.64
C LEU A 245 0.36 40.54 -28.65
N PRO A 246 -0.26 39.34 -28.63
CA PRO A 246 -1.38 39.02 -29.52
C PRO A 246 -2.63 39.91 -29.29
N ASN A 247 -2.93 40.28 -28.04
CA ASN A 247 -4.00 41.24 -27.76
C ASN A 247 -3.62 42.64 -28.26
N ILE A 248 -2.38 43.10 -28.09
CA ILE A 248 -1.90 44.39 -28.60
C ILE A 248 -2.03 44.48 -30.13
N ARG A 249 -1.61 43.44 -30.86
CA ARG A 249 -1.82 43.31 -32.32
C ARG A 249 -3.30 43.43 -32.67
N THR A 250 -4.15 42.69 -31.96
CA THR A 250 -5.60 42.65 -32.19
C THR A 250 -6.28 43.99 -31.89
N ASN A 251 -5.91 44.65 -30.79
CA ASN A 251 -6.38 45.97 -30.38
C ASN A 251 -6.02 47.04 -31.41
N THR A 252 -4.76 47.06 -31.85
CA THR A 252 -4.24 48.04 -32.79
C THR A 252 -4.89 47.89 -34.17
N ALA A 253 -4.96 46.66 -34.70
CA ALA A 253 -5.67 46.36 -35.94
C ALA A 253 -7.17 46.72 -35.86
N SER A 254 -7.80 46.45 -34.71
CA SER A 254 -9.21 46.81 -34.46
C SER A 254 -9.43 48.32 -34.44
N ARG A 255 -8.51 49.11 -33.87
CA ARG A 255 -8.60 50.58 -33.88
C ARG A 255 -8.54 51.14 -35.29
N TYR A 256 -7.53 50.79 -36.09
CA TYR A 256 -7.44 51.30 -37.47
C TYR A 256 -8.63 50.83 -38.33
N SER A 257 -9.06 49.58 -38.18
CA SER A 257 -10.26 49.05 -38.85
C SER A 257 -11.54 49.79 -38.45
N SER A 258 -11.70 50.15 -37.16
CA SER A 258 -12.84 50.95 -36.68
C SER A 258 -12.88 52.38 -37.24
N LEU A 259 -11.73 52.90 -37.68
CA LEU A 259 -11.58 54.19 -38.36
C LEU A 259 -11.63 54.08 -39.90
N GLY A 260 -11.82 52.88 -40.44
CA GLY A 260 -11.95 52.63 -41.88
C GLY A 260 -10.64 52.38 -42.63
N LEU A 261 -9.50 52.22 -41.94
CA LEU A 261 -8.23 51.79 -42.55
C LEU A 261 -7.94 50.32 -42.24
N VAL A 262 -7.68 49.53 -43.28
CA VAL A 262 -7.13 48.18 -43.15
C VAL A 262 -5.61 48.27 -43.21
N VAL A 263 -4.98 48.33 -42.03
CA VAL A 263 -3.53 48.38 -41.86
C VAL A 263 -3.00 46.97 -41.61
N ASN A 264 -1.88 46.60 -42.24
CA ASN A 264 -1.09 45.45 -41.78
C ASN A 264 -0.21 45.93 -40.62
N ILE A 265 -0.40 45.39 -39.43
CA ILE A 265 0.42 45.75 -38.28
C ILE A 265 1.79 45.06 -38.46
N PRO A 266 2.91 45.80 -38.50
CA PRO A 266 4.23 45.18 -38.69
C PRO A 266 4.60 44.29 -37.50
N ASN A 267 5.64 43.48 -37.61
CA ASN A 267 6.07 42.50 -36.58
C ASN A 267 6.78 43.19 -35.40
N PHE A 268 6.07 44.05 -34.66
CA PHE A 268 6.57 44.75 -33.47
C PHE A 268 7.01 43.78 -32.37
N GLU A 269 6.44 42.57 -32.33
CA GLU A 269 6.79 41.52 -31.38
C GLU A 269 8.26 41.13 -31.47
N ASN A 270 8.89 41.20 -32.65
CA ASN A 270 10.31 40.94 -32.83
C ASN A 270 11.20 41.93 -32.05
N TYR A 271 10.67 43.11 -31.66
CA TYR A 271 11.39 44.20 -30.98
C TYR A 271 11.02 44.31 -29.50
N VAL A 272 10.50 43.24 -28.92
CA VAL A 272 10.21 43.10 -27.49
C VAL A 272 11.10 42.00 -26.91
N ASP A 273 11.69 42.28 -25.75
CA ASP A 273 12.29 41.29 -24.84
C ASP A 273 11.14 40.63 -24.04
N SER A 274 10.65 39.45 -24.46
CA SER A 274 9.40 38.90 -23.89
C SER A 274 9.57 37.83 -22.82
N ASP A 275 10.76 37.24 -22.66
CA ASP A 275 11.10 36.39 -21.51
C ASP A 275 12.02 37.11 -20.48
N GLY A 276 12.62 38.23 -20.87
CA GLY A 276 13.44 39.07 -20.02
C GLY A 276 14.93 38.71 -20.04
N ASP A 277 15.45 37.95 -21.01
CA ASP A 277 16.86 37.54 -21.02
C ASP A 277 17.86 38.68 -21.38
N GLY A 278 17.37 39.78 -21.97
CA GLY A 278 18.17 40.90 -22.46
C GLY A 278 18.40 40.91 -23.99
N LYS A 279 17.70 40.06 -24.73
CA LYS A 279 17.58 40.07 -26.20
C LYS A 279 16.18 40.50 -26.61
N ILE A 280 15.93 40.54 -27.92
CA ILE A 280 14.61 40.81 -28.49
C ILE A 280 14.19 39.62 -29.34
N ASN A 281 12.89 39.29 -29.33
CA ASN A 281 12.33 38.09 -29.98
C ASN A 281 12.78 37.85 -31.45
N LYS A 282 13.26 38.88 -32.17
CA LYS A 282 13.96 38.77 -33.47
C LYS A 282 15.05 37.68 -33.45
N PHE A 283 15.81 37.55 -32.36
CA PHE A 283 17.03 36.74 -32.27
C PHE A 283 16.92 35.46 -31.41
N ASP A 284 15.79 35.22 -30.77
CA ASP A 284 15.68 34.20 -29.71
C ASP A 284 15.44 32.79 -30.27
N TYR A 285 15.95 31.77 -29.59
CA TYR A 285 15.80 30.36 -29.94
C TYR A 285 15.97 29.48 -28.68
N THR A 286 15.34 28.30 -28.67
CA THR A 286 15.38 27.37 -27.53
C THR A 286 16.11 26.08 -27.89
N LEU A 287 17.11 25.69 -27.10
CA LEU A 287 17.84 24.42 -27.24
C LEU A 287 16.97 23.23 -26.74
N LEU A 288 16.61 22.30 -27.63
CA LEU A 288 15.62 21.24 -27.39
C LEU A 288 16.23 19.86 -27.06
N SER A 289 17.20 19.40 -27.86
CA SER A 289 17.77 18.05 -27.79
C SER A 289 19.24 18.05 -28.24
N PRO A 290 20.13 17.20 -27.70
CA PRO A 290 19.93 16.25 -26.62
C PRO A 290 19.88 16.89 -25.23
N ILE A 291 19.17 16.21 -24.32
CA ILE A 291 19.01 16.55 -22.90
C ILE A 291 19.15 15.29 -22.03
N ASN A 292 19.55 15.46 -20.78
CA ASN A 292 19.68 14.39 -19.79
C ASN A 292 20.65 13.27 -20.23
N THR A 293 20.18 12.04 -20.43
CA THR A 293 20.99 10.90 -20.87
C THR A 293 20.46 10.38 -22.20
N ILE A 294 21.37 10.05 -23.12
CA ILE A 294 21.06 9.52 -24.45
C ILE A 294 21.93 8.31 -24.76
N ASN A 295 21.44 7.42 -25.61
CA ASN A 295 22.11 6.18 -25.99
C ASN A 295 22.76 6.23 -27.39
N ASN A 296 23.07 7.42 -27.89
CA ASN A 296 23.72 7.62 -29.19
C ASN A 296 24.97 8.49 -29.06
N THR A 297 26.10 8.03 -29.59
CA THR A 297 27.41 8.71 -29.60
C THR A 297 27.59 9.72 -30.74
N MET A 298 26.73 9.71 -31.76
CA MET A 298 26.62 10.74 -32.79
C MET A 298 25.18 11.31 -32.82
N PRO A 299 24.74 12.00 -31.75
CA PRO A 299 23.37 12.49 -31.65
C PRO A 299 23.08 13.65 -32.59
N ARG A 300 21.80 13.75 -32.99
CA ARG A 300 21.24 14.93 -33.65
C ARG A 300 20.86 15.97 -32.59
N PHE A 301 21.50 17.13 -32.68
CA PHE A 301 21.19 18.34 -31.94
C PHE A 301 20.03 19.07 -32.62
N ASP A 302 19.17 19.70 -31.82
CA ASP A 302 17.88 20.25 -32.25
C ASP A 302 17.54 21.49 -31.40
N TRP A 303 17.16 22.59 -32.04
CA TRP A 303 16.71 23.83 -31.41
C TRP A 303 15.54 24.44 -32.19
N THR A 304 14.85 25.43 -31.62
CA THR A 304 13.82 26.15 -32.39
C THR A 304 14.44 27.11 -33.38
N ASP A 305 13.76 27.38 -34.49
CA ASP A 305 14.11 28.54 -35.33
C ASP A 305 13.97 29.85 -34.55
N SER A 306 14.80 30.83 -34.93
CA SER A 306 14.66 32.24 -34.52
C SER A 306 13.77 33.02 -35.50
N ASN A 307 13.30 34.21 -35.10
CA ASN A 307 12.43 35.04 -35.94
C ASN A 307 13.17 35.85 -37.03
N LEU A 308 14.45 35.55 -37.30
CA LEU A 308 15.23 36.10 -38.42
C LEU A 308 14.91 35.36 -39.75
N PRO A 309 14.50 36.05 -40.83
CA PRO A 309 14.14 35.41 -42.10
C PRO A 309 15.28 34.65 -42.82
N ASP A 310 16.54 35.05 -42.60
CA ASP A 310 17.75 34.42 -43.15
C ASP A 310 18.69 33.99 -42.00
N ALA A 311 18.11 33.43 -40.92
CA ALA A 311 18.84 33.00 -39.73
C ALA A 311 20.02 32.06 -40.05
N LYS A 312 21.13 32.25 -39.34
CA LYS A 312 22.31 31.39 -39.40
C LYS A 312 22.77 31.01 -38.02
N TYR A 313 22.99 29.73 -37.77
CA TYR A 313 23.41 29.25 -36.47
C TYR A 313 24.91 28.90 -36.44
N HIS A 314 25.53 29.14 -35.29
CA HIS A 314 26.87 28.66 -34.93
C HIS A 314 26.73 27.71 -33.76
N PHE A 315 27.01 26.43 -34.00
CA PHE A 315 26.91 25.33 -33.05
C PHE A 315 28.27 24.95 -32.47
N GLN A 316 28.32 24.60 -31.18
CA GLN A 316 29.46 23.97 -30.52
C GLN A 316 29.02 22.87 -29.56
N VAL A 317 29.78 21.77 -29.51
CA VAL A 317 29.76 20.78 -28.42
C VAL A 317 31.18 20.58 -27.87
N ALA A 318 31.31 20.44 -26.56
CA ALA A 318 32.57 20.37 -25.81
C ALA A 318 32.48 19.37 -24.64
N SER A 319 33.62 18.84 -24.21
CA SER A 319 33.74 18.00 -23.01
C SER A 319 33.98 18.79 -21.71
N ASP A 320 33.99 20.12 -21.77
CA ASP A 320 34.03 20.99 -20.59
C ASP A 320 33.12 22.23 -20.70
N SER A 321 32.53 22.63 -19.58
CA SER A 321 31.57 23.76 -19.49
C SER A 321 32.14 25.13 -19.82
N ASN A 322 33.46 25.27 -19.99
CA ASN A 322 34.09 26.52 -20.39
C ASN A 322 34.42 26.54 -21.89
N PHE A 323 34.04 25.48 -22.64
CA PHE A 323 34.27 25.34 -24.08
C PHE A 323 35.75 25.51 -24.48
N LYS A 324 36.66 24.97 -23.66
CA LYS A 324 38.11 24.91 -23.96
C LYS A 324 38.45 23.69 -24.80
N THR A 325 37.68 22.63 -24.63
CA THR A 325 37.86 21.30 -25.24
C THR A 325 36.68 21.03 -26.16
N ILE A 326 36.62 21.79 -27.26
CA ILE A 326 35.64 21.60 -28.33
C ILE A 326 35.81 20.21 -28.92
N ILE A 327 34.70 19.49 -29.11
CA ILE A 327 34.62 18.21 -29.82
C ILE A 327 34.19 18.47 -31.26
N ASP A 328 33.07 19.18 -31.47
CA ASP A 328 32.65 19.61 -32.82
C ASP A 328 32.12 21.06 -32.81
N GLU A 329 32.32 21.76 -33.93
CA GLU A 329 31.98 23.17 -34.14
C GLU A 329 31.56 23.43 -35.59
N ARG A 330 30.45 24.15 -35.80
CA ARG A 330 29.92 24.51 -37.12
C ARG A 330 29.40 25.95 -37.12
N ASN A 331 29.61 26.66 -38.21
CA ASN A 331 29.21 28.06 -38.38
C ASN A 331 28.42 28.18 -39.68
N ASN A 332 27.48 29.14 -39.77
CA ASN A 332 26.60 29.33 -40.93
C ASN A 332 25.69 28.12 -41.24
N LEU A 333 25.24 27.39 -40.21
CA LEU A 333 24.16 26.40 -40.37
C LEU A 333 22.86 27.16 -40.71
N THR A 334 22.16 26.75 -41.75
CA THR A 334 20.85 27.34 -42.13
C THR A 334 19.68 26.65 -41.43
N ASP A 335 19.89 25.41 -41.01
CA ASP A 335 18.88 24.56 -40.42
C ASP A 335 19.02 24.59 -38.90
N SER A 336 17.90 24.52 -38.18
CA SER A 336 17.85 24.51 -36.70
C SER A 336 18.13 23.12 -36.09
N GLU A 337 18.77 22.25 -36.87
CA GLU A 337 19.21 20.92 -36.47
C GLU A 337 20.64 20.62 -36.97
N TYR A 338 21.38 19.81 -36.24
CA TYR A 338 22.70 19.35 -36.65
C TYR A 338 23.08 18.01 -36.02
N THR A 339 23.42 17.01 -36.84
CA THR A 339 24.09 15.78 -36.35
C THR A 339 25.60 15.96 -36.44
N ILE A 340 26.31 15.77 -35.32
CA ILE A 340 27.77 15.91 -35.25
C ILE A 340 28.48 14.87 -36.13
N LEU A 341 29.73 15.17 -36.51
CA LEU A 341 30.57 14.26 -37.30
C LEU A 341 31.61 13.50 -36.46
N GLU A 342 31.84 13.93 -35.21
CA GLU A 342 32.76 13.28 -34.28
C GLU A 342 32.00 12.35 -33.32
N THR A 343 32.59 11.22 -32.98
CA THR A 343 32.02 10.22 -32.05
C THR A 343 32.27 10.61 -30.60
N LEU A 344 31.23 10.60 -29.77
CA LEU A 344 31.32 10.86 -28.33
C LEU A 344 31.69 9.60 -27.55
N ASP A 345 32.42 9.76 -26.44
CA ASP A 345 32.74 8.66 -25.52
C ASP A 345 31.49 8.24 -24.71
N ASN A 346 31.30 6.94 -24.53
CA ASN A 346 30.29 6.39 -23.64
C ASN A 346 30.62 6.67 -22.16
N ASN A 347 29.59 6.80 -21.32
CA ASN A 347 29.63 7.27 -19.92
C ASN A 347 30.15 8.71 -19.71
N ALA A 348 30.30 9.53 -20.77
CA ALA A 348 30.82 10.89 -20.66
C ALA A 348 29.73 11.97 -20.76
N THR A 349 29.89 13.05 -19.98
CA THR A 349 29.00 14.23 -20.00
C THR A 349 29.58 15.32 -20.90
N TYR A 350 28.75 15.84 -21.80
CA TYR A 350 29.08 16.88 -22.76
C TYR A 350 28.21 18.14 -22.58
N TYR A 351 28.76 19.25 -23.05
CA TYR A 351 28.22 20.59 -22.96
C TYR A 351 28.01 21.11 -24.38
N TRP A 352 26.81 21.59 -24.72
CA TRP A 352 26.53 22.07 -26.08
C TRP A 352 25.74 23.37 -26.09
N ARG A 353 25.93 24.16 -27.14
CA ARG A 353 25.33 25.49 -27.29
C ARG A 353 25.25 25.91 -28.75
N VAL A 354 24.41 26.90 -29.00
CA VAL A 354 24.25 27.58 -30.28
C VAL A 354 24.32 29.10 -30.05
N PHE A 355 24.54 29.89 -31.10
CA PHE A 355 24.06 31.28 -31.19
C PHE A 355 23.61 31.58 -32.64
N VAL A 356 22.79 32.62 -32.83
CA VAL A 356 22.33 33.08 -34.16
C VAL A 356 23.16 34.25 -34.69
N GLN A 357 23.37 34.32 -36.00
CA GLN A 357 24.18 35.31 -36.71
C GLN A 357 23.33 36.06 -37.75
N ASP A 358 23.26 37.38 -37.68
CA ASP A 358 22.58 38.24 -38.67
C ASP A 358 23.62 38.96 -39.55
N ASN A 359 23.54 38.77 -40.87
CA ASN A 359 24.37 39.44 -41.89
C ASN A 359 25.90 39.45 -41.66
N GLY A 360 26.40 38.56 -40.79
CA GLY A 360 27.81 38.44 -40.41
C GLY A 360 28.15 38.94 -39.00
N ASN A 361 27.24 39.64 -38.32
CA ASN A 361 27.39 40.05 -36.93
C ASN A 361 27.17 38.85 -35.98
N GLU A 362 28.13 38.57 -35.11
CA GLU A 362 28.05 37.50 -34.11
C GLU A 362 27.32 37.97 -32.85
N TYR A 363 26.31 37.23 -32.40
CA TYR A 363 25.53 37.53 -31.19
C TYR A 363 26.03 36.71 -29.99
N ILE A 364 25.58 37.07 -28.80
CA ILE A 364 26.02 36.46 -27.54
C ILE A 364 25.48 35.02 -27.41
N TRP A 365 26.30 34.10 -26.90
CA TRP A 365 25.95 32.70 -26.58
C TRP A 365 24.97 32.61 -25.40
N ASP A 366 23.85 31.89 -25.57
CA ASP A 366 22.82 31.75 -24.54
C ASP A 366 23.09 30.58 -23.60
N GLY A 367 24.25 30.65 -22.95
CA GLY A 367 24.73 29.61 -22.04
C GLY A 367 25.07 28.31 -22.75
N TYR A 368 24.57 27.19 -22.20
CA TYR A 368 24.72 25.84 -22.74
C TYR A 368 23.68 24.88 -22.14
N LYS A 369 23.42 23.76 -22.83
CA LYS A 369 22.76 22.56 -22.29
C LYS A 369 23.80 21.48 -21.98
N THR A 370 23.39 20.47 -21.22
CA THR A 370 24.23 19.33 -20.81
C THR A 370 23.52 18.01 -21.08
N PHE A 371 24.27 17.01 -21.53
CA PHE A 371 23.79 15.63 -21.65
C PHE A 371 24.92 14.64 -21.37
N THR A 372 24.58 13.40 -21.04
CA THR A 372 25.50 12.27 -20.90
C THR A 372 25.20 11.24 -21.98
N VAL A 373 26.23 10.66 -22.58
CA VAL A 373 26.06 9.47 -23.43
C VAL A 373 26.17 8.22 -22.55
N ASP A 374 25.17 7.35 -22.60
CA ASP A 374 25.13 6.04 -21.94
C ASP A 374 24.43 5.06 -22.89
N LEU A 375 25.19 4.14 -23.46
CA LEU A 375 24.66 3.09 -24.35
C LEU A 375 23.77 2.07 -23.60
N GLY A 376 23.75 2.12 -22.27
CA GLY A 376 22.97 1.23 -21.40
C GLY A 376 23.63 -0.14 -21.20
N ILE A 377 22.84 -1.07 -20.66
CA ILE A 377 23.18 -2.48 -20.52
C ILE A 377 22.02 -3.36 -20.99
N ILE A 378 22.36 -4.48 -21.62
CA ILE A 378 21.44 -5.57 -21.98
C ILE A 378 21.32 -6.58 -20.82
N SER A 379 20.37 -7.50 -20.91
CA SER A 379 20.21 -8.62 -19.97
C SER A 379 20.65 -9.93 -20.61
N LEU A 380 21.50 -10.70 -19.93
CA LEU A 380 21.84 -12.06 -20.34
C LEU A 380 20.64 -12.99 -20.10
N ILE A 381 20.44 -14.00 -20.96
CA ILE A 381 19.30 -14.93 -20.89
C ILE A 381 19.79 -16.35 -20.58
N ASN A 382 20.66 -16.91 -21.42
CA ASN A 382 21.22 -18.26 -21.28
C ASN A 382 22.62 -18.34 -21.89
N PRO A 383 23.51 -19.24 -21.46
CA PRO A 383 23.34 -20.22 -20.36
C PRO A 383 23.53 -19.61 -18.97
N ILE A 384 22.93 -20.25 -17.97
CA ILE A 384 23.11 -19.99 -16.55
C ILE A 384 22.92 -21.29 -15.75
N GLY A 385 23.73 -21.52 -14.71
CA GLY A 385 23.67 -22.75 -13.91
C GLY A 385 24.33 -23.94 -14.61
N GLU A 386 23.80 -25.15 -14.41
CA GLU A 386 24.33 -26.37 -15.01
C GLU A 386 23.81 -26.53 -16.45
N ILE A 387 24.73 -26.71 -17.40
CA ILE A 387 24.43 -26.90 -18.82
C ILE A 387 25.26 -28.04 -19.41
N VAL A 388 24.82 -28.53 -20.57
CA VAL A 388 25.15 -29.89 -20.97
C VAL A 388 25.75 -30.06 -22.37
N ASN A 389 26.14 -28.94 -22.99
CA ASN A 389 26.76 -28.91 -24.31
C ASN A 389 28.17 -28.30 -24.18
N THR A 390 29.18 -28.92 -24.79
CA THR A 390 30.55 -28.37 -24.82
C THR A 390 30.70 -27.13 -25.71
N LYS A 391 29.66 -26.78 -26.48
CA LYS A 391 29.51 -25.54 -27.25
C LYS A 391 28.10 -24.95 -27.08
N PRO A 392 27.77 -24.33 -25.93
CA PRO A 392 26.47 -23.72 -25.72
C PRO A 392 26.19 -22.54 -26.67
N VAL A 393 24.91 -22.25 -26.87
CA VAL A 393 24.47 -20.98 -27.43
C VAL A 393 24.40 -19.95 -26.30
N LEU A 394 25.14 -18.87 -26.45
CA LEU A 394 25.13 -17.68 -25.59
C LEU A 394 24.06 -16.73 -26.14
N ASP A 395 23.12 -16.30 -25.31
CA ASP A 395 21.83 -15.68 -25.69
C ASP A 395 21.47 -14.54 -24.73
N TRP A 396 21.16 -13.36 -25.26
CA TRP A 396 20.90 -12.13 -24.49
C TRP A 396 19.80 -11.26 -25.14
N SER A 397 19.25 -10.31 -24.37
CA SER A 397 18.21 -9.41 -24.86
C SER A 397 18.70 -8.52 -26.01
N ASP A 398 17.89 -8.38 -27.06
CA ASP A 398 18.09 -7.35 -28.09
C ASP A 398 18.24 -5.96 -27.46
N CYS A 399 19.20 -5.18 -27.97
CA CYS A 399 19.31 -3.76 -27.63
C CYS A 399 18.27 -2.94 -28.41
N GLU A 400 17.74 -1.88 -27.79
CA GLU A 400 16.87 -0.90 -28.47
C GLU A 400 17.63 -0.01 -29.46
N LEU A 401 18.97 -0.09 -29.48
CA LEU A 401 19.81 0.64 -30.42
C LEU A 401 19.73 0.06 -31.83
N ARG A 402 19.39 0.95 -32.75
CA ARG A 402 19.38 0.67 -34.18
C ARG A 402 20.78 0.33 -34.68
N ASP A 403 20.87 -0.72 -35.51
CA ASP A 403 22.09 -1.15 -36.21
C ASP A 403 23.30 -1.41 -35.28
N ALA A 404 23.05 -1.61 -33.97
CA ALA A 404 24.06 -1.94 -32.97
C ALA A 404 24.55 -3.39 -33.09
N THR A 405 25.75 -3.62 -32.55
CA THR A 405 26.43 -4.90 -32.45
C THR A 405 26.77 -5.23 -30.99
N TYR A 406 27.38 -6.38 -30.75
CA TYR A 406 27.77 -6.82 -29.41
C TYR A 406 29.23 -7.27 -29.37
N HIS A 407 29.85 -7.08 -28.20
CA HIS A 407 31.13 -7.64 -27.81
C HIS A 407 30.88 -8.67 -26.70
N LEU A 408 31.24 -9.94 -26.95
CA LEU A 408 30.95 -11.09 -26.09
C LEU A 408 32.26 -11.66 -25.53
N GLN A 409 32.30 -11.88 -24.22
CA GLN A 409 33.41 -12.54 -23.54
C GLN A 409 32.94 -13.75 -22.74
N LEU A 410 33.68 -14.85 -22.88
CA LEU A 410 33.57 -16.08 -22.09
C LEU A 410 34.95 -16.37 -21.46
N ALA A 411 35.00 -16.64 -20.16
CA ALA A 411 36.22 -16.87 -19.39
C ALA A 411 36.08 -18.05 -18.41
N SER A 412 37.21 -18.60 -17.95
CA SER A 412 37.23 -19.62 -16.88
C SER A 412 37.48 -19.03 -15.48
N ASP A 413 37.32 -17.71 -15.31
CA ASP A 413 37.40 -17.02 -14.02
C ASP A 413 36.53 -15.75 -13.99
N ASP A 414 36.07 -15.40 -12.79
CA ASP A 414 35.21 -14.24 -12.51
C ASP A 414 35.88 -12.89 -12.81
N SER A 415 37.21 -12.84 -12.78
CA SER A 415 38.00 -11.64 -13.09
C SER A 415 38.29 -11.45 -14.59
N PHE A 416 37.82 -12.35 -15.47
CA PHE A 416 38.03 -12.32 -16.92
C PHE A 416 39.51 -12.21 -17.31
N THR A 417 40.38 -12.96 -16.61
CA THR A 417 41.83 -12.98 -16.90
C THR A 417 42.25 -14.13 -17.82
N ASN A 418 41.50 -15.23 -17.82
CA ASN A 418 41.68 -16.41 -18.67
C ASN A 418 40.49 -16.51 -19.63
N ILE A 419 40.51 -15.65 -20.66
CA ILE A 419 39.48 -15.63 -21.70
C ILE A 419 39.55 -16.93 -22.53
N VAL A 420 38.38 -17.51 -22.76
CA VAL A 420 38.14 -18.72 -23.57
C VAL A 420 37.60 -18.34 -24.95
N GLU A 421 36.71 -17.34 -25.03
CA GLU A 421 36.22 -16.76 -26.28
C GLU A 421 36.06 -15.23 -26.13
N ASP A 422 36.44 -14.48 -27.17
CA ASP A 422 36.51 -13.01 -27.20
C ASP A 422 36.02 -12.54 -28.59
N VAL A 423 34.79 -12.03 -28.71
CA VAL A 423 34.10 -11.89 -30.00
C VAL A 423 33.47 -10.50 -30.20
N TYR A 424 33.92 -9.79 -31.22
CA TYR A 424 33.48 -8.43 -31.58
C TYR A 424 32.52 -8.41 -32.78
N ASP A 425 31.93 -7.24 -33.05
CA ASP A 425 31.08 -6.93 -34.23
C ASP A 425 29.89 -7.90 -34.41
N LEU A 426 29.35 -8.52 -33.34
CA LEU A 426 28.24 -9.45 -33.43
C LEU A 426 26.92 -8.74 -33.72
N SER A 427 26.33 -8.95 -34.90
CA SER A 427 25.04 -8.34 -35.30
C SER A 427 23.79 -9.16 -34.89
N SER A 428 23.90 -9.99 -33.86
CA SER A 428 22.81 -10.83 -33.33
C SER A 428 22.95 -10.97 -31.83
N SER A 429 21.82 -11.01 -31.15
CA SER A 429 21.59 -11.33 -29.73
C SER A 429 21.97 -12.77 -29.32
N THR A 430 22.49 -13.58 -30.27
CA THR A 430 22.87 -14.97 -30.03
C THR A 430 24.22 -15.29 -30.65
N TYR A 431 24.98 -16.17 -29.99
CA TYR A 431 26.26 -16.68 -30.49
C TYR A 431 26.39 -18.19 -30.20
N SER A 432 26.67 -18.96 -31.25
CA SER A 432 26.66 -20.43 -31.26
C SER A 432 27.92 -21.06 -31.87
N SER A 433 28.97 -20.26 -32.09
CA SER A 433 30.10 -20.60 -32.97
C SER A 433 31.45 -20.71 -32.25
N LEU A 434 31.43 -21.05 -30.95
CA LEU A 434 32.60 -21.18 -30.07
C LEU A 434 33.77 -21.90 -30.76
N SER A 435 34.96 -21.32 -30.68
CA SER A 435 36.17 -21.76 -31.37
C SER A 435 36.67 -23.11 -30.82
N SER A 436 36.70 -23.26 -29.50
CA SER A 436 37.06 -24.48 -28.78
C SER A 436 35.82 -25.15 -28.16
N THR A 437 35.95 -26.43 -27.82
CA THR A 437 35.00 -27.12 -26.92
C THR A 437 35.38 -26.80 -25.48
N LEU A 438 34.38 -26.50 -24.65
CA LEU A 438 34.54 -26.32 -23.22
C LEU A 438 34.82 -27.67 -22.54
N ASN A 439 35.58 -27.65 -21.43
CA ASN A 439 35.84 -28.84 -20.62
C ASN A 439 34.61 -29.19 -19.79
N THR A 440 34.43 -30.49 -19.52
CA THR A 440 33.42 -30.98 -18.57
C THR A 440 33.84 -30.75 -17.12
N SER A 441 32.85 -30.49 -16.25
CA SER A 441 32.96 -30.15 -14.83
C SER A 441 33.69 -28.84 -14.49
N ASP A 442 34.10 -28.05 -15.49
CA ASP A 442 34.63 -26.70 -15.31
C ASP A 442 33.50 -25.66 -15.28
N THR A 443 33.68 -24.62 -14.45
CA THR A 443 32.79 -23.45 -14.35
C THR A 443 33.32 -22.29 -15.18
N TYR A 444 32.42 -21.64 -15.93
CA TYR A 444 32.69 -20.55 -16.84
C TYR A 444 31.84 -19.31 -16.50
N TYR A 445 32.39 -18.15 -16.85
CA TYR A 445 31.83 -16.83 -16.60
C TYR A 445 31.70 -16.12 -17.94
N TRP A 446 30.55 -15.52 -18.24
CA TRP A 446 30.34 -14.83 -19.50
C TRP A 446 29.56 -13.53 -19.35
N ARG A 447 29.87 -12.58 -20.23
CA ARG A 447 29.31 -11.23 -20.23
C ARG A 447 29.29 -10.67 -21.64
N VAL A 448 28.44 -9.66 -21.85
CA VAL A 448 28.31 -8.96 -23.13
C VAL A 448 28.37 -7.46 -22.88
N SER A 449 28.91 -6.71 -23.84
CA SER A 449 28.77 -5.26 -23.95
C SER A 449 28.11 -4.91 -25.28
N VAL A 450 27.29 -3.86 -25.28
CA VAL A 450 26.73 -3.31 -26.53
C VAL A 450 27.80 -2.48 -27.23
N VAL A 451 27.93 -2.59 -28.54
CA VAL A 451 28.83 -1.77 -29.36
C VAL A 451 27.98 -1.09 -30.43
N ASP A 452 27.93 0.25 -30.39
CA ASP A 452 27.05 1.01 -31.28
C ASP A 452 27.53 1.04 -32.74
N GLU A 453 26.76 1.67 -33.64
CA GLU A 453 27.11 1.79 -35.07
C GLU A 453 28.46 2.52 -35.31
N ASN A 454 28.94 3.27 -34.30
CA ASN A 454 30.17 4.05 -34.32
C ASN A 454 31.36 3.32 -33.67
N ARG A 455 31.14 2.08 -33.20
CA ARG A 455 32.13 1.20 -32.54
C ARG A 455 32.60 1.70 -31.17
N ILE A 456 31.75 2.45 -30.47
CA ILE A 456 31.97 2.80 -29.07
C ILE A 456 31.37 1.70 -28.19
N GLU A 457 32.13 1.29 -27.17
CA GLU A 457 31.75 0.17 -26.30
C GLU A 457 30.92 0.64 -25.09
N GLY A 458 29.85 -0.12 -24.84
CA GLY A 458 28.90 0.05 -23.73
C GLY A 458 29.49 -0.34 -22.37
N ASN A 459 28.61 -0.38 -21.37
CA ASN A 459 28.94 -1.01 -20.10
C ASN A 459 28.77 -2.54 -20.24
N TRP A 460 29.73 -3.30 -19.69
CA TRP A 460 29.59 -4.75 -19.58
C TRP A 460 28.42 -5.13 -18.67
N THR A 461 27.71 -6.19 -19.03
CA THR A 461 26.77 -6.85 -18.11
C THR A 461 27.50 -7.43 -16.90
N GLU A 462 26.82 -7.49 -15.76
CA GLU A 462 27.20 -8.43 -14.69
C GLU A 462 27.27 -9.86 -15.26
N PRO A 463 28.32 -10.64 -14.94
CA PRO A 463 28.57 -11.90 -15.63
C PRO A 463 27.61 -13.00 -15.19
N TYR A 464 27.06 -13.73 -16.15
CA TYR A 464 26.37 -14.99 -15.89
C TYR A 464 27.39 -16.12 -15.72
N ILE A 465 27.03 -17.08 -14.86
CA ILE A 465 27.90 -18.18 -14.46
C ILE A 465 27.23 -19.49 -14.86
N PHE A 466 27.99 -20.39 -15.48
CA PHE A 466 27.52 -21.74 -15.79
C PHE A 466 28.61 -22.79 -15.64
N THR A 467 28.22 -24.05 -15.42
CA THR A 467 29.12 -25.20 -15.40
C THR A 467 28.74 -26.14 -16.53
N VAL A 468 29.73 -26.64 -17.27
CA VAL A 468 29.48 -27.63 -18.35
C VAL A 468 29.56 -29.03 -17.74
N ASP A 469 28.42 -29.70 -17.55
CA ASP A 469 28.35 -31.08 -17.08
C ASP A 469 27.51 -31.91 -18.05
N PHE A 470 28.00 -33.06 -18.50
CA PHE A 470 27.21 -33.99 -19.31
C PHE A 470 26.13 -34.72 -18.49
N GLY A 471 26.12 -34.53 -17.18
CA GLY A 471 25.25 -35.24 -16.25
C GLY A 471 25.73 -36.67 -16.02
N ILE A 472 25.03 -37.36 -15.13
CA ILE A 472 25.37 -38.72 -14.74
C ILE A 472 24.33 -39.67 -15.35
N ILE A 473 24.65 -40.28 -16.50
CA ILE A 473 23.86 -41.43 -16.94
C ILE A 473 23.95 -42.53 -15.89
N SER A 474 22.78 -43.02 -15.48
CA SER A 474 22.66 -44.08 -14.50
C SER A 474 22.53 -45.40 -15.24
N LEU A 475 23.46 -46.32 -14.98
CA LEU A 475 23.26 -47.71 -15.32
C LEU A 475 21.99 -48.19 -14.59
N LEU A 476 21.09 -48.92 -15.26
CA LEU A 476 19.81 -49.33 -14.69
C LEU A 476 19.85 -50.83 -14.35
N ASN A 477 20.02 -51.66 -15.38
CA ASN A 477 20.00 -53.11 -15.28
C ASN A 477 21.03 -53.73 -16.24
N PRO A 478 21.61 -54.90 -15.92
CA PRO A 478 21.52 -55.66 -14.68
C PRO A 478 22.38 -55.05 -13.56
N SER A 479 21.94 -55.23 -12.31
CA SER A 479 22.72 -54.91 -11.11
C SER A 479 22.44 -55.94 -10.01
N GLY A 480 23.34 -56.08 -9.04
CA GLY A 480 23.15 -56.94 -7.87
C GLY A 480 23.16 -58.43 -8.21
N VAL A 481 21.98 -59.06 -8.26
CA VAL A 481 21.82 -60.49 -8.53
C VAL A 481 20.69 -60.72 -9.54
N ILE A 482 20.98 -61.45 -10.62
CA ILE A 482 20.03 -61.68 -11.73
C ILE A 482 19.82 -63.16 -12.05
N ILE A 483 18.59 -63.51 -12.42
CA ILE A 483 18.17 -64.90 -12.72
C ILE A 483 18.40 -65.34 -14.18
N ASN A 484 18.94 -64.47 -15.02
CA ASN A 484 19.08 -64.68 -16.47
C ASN A 484 20.56 -64.76 -16.87
N THR A 485 20.95 -65.83 -17.57
CA THR A 485 22.33 -66.06 -18.07
C THR A 485 22.65 -65.29 -19.35
N LYS A 486 21.68 -64.59 -19.97
CA LYS A 486 21.89 -63.56 -21.00
C LYS A 486 21.00 -62.35 -20.68
N PRO A 487 21.39 -61.48 -19.73
CA PRO A 487 20.63 -60.27 -19.43
C PRO A 487 20.60 -59.30 -20.60
N ASP A 488 19.55 -58.48 -20.64
CA ASP A 488 19.54 -57.22 -21.37
C ASP A 488 20.27 -56.17 -20.51
N LEU A 489 21.22 -55.46 -21.11
CA LEU A 489 21.94 -54.34 -20.51
C LEU A 489 21.18 -53.05 -20.87
N ASP A 490 20.95 -52.19 -19.89
CA ASP A 490 20.02 -51.06 -19.95
C ASP A 490 20.53 -49.92 -19.04
N TRP A 491 20.70 -48.73 -19.60
CA TRP A 491 21.11 -47.52 -18.89
C TRP A 491 20.16 -46.37 -19.23
N SER A 492 20.11 -45.35 -18.39
CA SER A 492 19.27 -44.18 -18.65
C SER A 492 19.63 -43.58 -20.01
N ASP A 493 18.62 -43.26 -20.82
CA ASP A 493 18.79 -42.23 -21.84
C ASP A 493 19.42 -41.01 -21.18
N SER A 494 20.46 -40.48 -21.81
CA SER A 494 21.03 -39.20 -21.46
C SER A 494 19.98 -38.11 -21.69
N ASP A 495 19.90 -37.10 -20.83
CA ASP A 495 19.07 -35.91 -21.06
C ASP A 495 19.52 -35.09 -22.29
N LEU A 496 20.58 -35.54 -22.96
CA LEU A 496 21.26 -34.92 -24.08
C LEU A 496 20.70 -35.44 -25.41
N SER A 497 20.24 -34.53 -26.26
CA SER A 497 19.91 -34.87 -27.64
C SER A 497 21.16 -35.20 -28.47
N ASN A 498 20.98 -36.03 -29.51
CA ASN A 498 21.98 -36.38 -30.52
C ASN A 498 23.24 -37.15 -30.05
N VAL A 499 23.29 -37.64 -28.81
CA VAL A 499 24.44 -38.38 -28.27
C VAL A 499 24.49 -39.86 -28.70
N THR A 500 25.67 -40.48 -28.57
CA THR A 500 25.86 -41.94 -28.65
C THR A 500 26.54 -42.48 -27.39
N TYR A 501 26.54 -43.80 -27.22
CA TYR A 501 27.11 -44.48 -26.05
C TYR A 501 28.19 -45.50 -26.44
N ASN A 502 29.19 -45.66 -25.56
CA ASN A 502 30.12 -46.80 -25.60
C ASN A 502 29.88 -47.68 -24.37
N PHE A 503 29.98 -49.00 -24.49
CA PHE A 503 29.60 -49.98 -23.47
C PHE A 503 30.68 -51.07 -23.31
N GLN A 504 30.98 -51.46 -22.07
CA GLN A 504 31.90 -52.55 -21.75
C GLN A 504 31.36 -53.47 -20.66
N LEU A 505 31.56 -54.79 -20.82
CA LEU A 505 31.33 -55.84 -19.83
C LEU A 505 32.63 -56.60 -19.56
N SER A 506 32.90 -56.92 -18.30
CA SER A 506 34.15 -57.49 -17.79
C SER A 506 33.89 -58.49 -16.66
N THR A 507 34.90 -59.32 -16.34
CA THR A 507 34.94 -60.17 -15.12
C THR A 507 35.76 -59.56 -13.98
N ASP A 508 36.34 -58.36 -14.17
CA ASP A 508 37.01 -57.57 -13.13
C ASP A 508 36.68 -56.08 -13.20
N ASP A 509 36.75 -55.42 -12.04
CA ASP A 509 36.52 -53.99 -11.81
C ASP A 509 37.52 -53.09 -12.53
N SER A 510 38.74 -53.58 -12.81
CA SER A 510 39.76 -52.87 -13.56
C SER A 510 39.61 -52.96 -15.09
N PHE A 511 38.57 -53.64 -15.59
CA PHE A 511 38.29 -53.84 -17.02
C PHE A 511 39.46 -54.43 -17.83
N THR A 512 40.19 -55.37 -17.22
CA THR A 512 41.32 -56.07 -17.86
C THR A 512 40.93 -57.37 -18.56
N ASN A 513 39.87 -58.03 -18.11
CA ASN A 513 39.32 -59.28 -18.66
C ASN A 513 37.91 -59.03 -19.22
N ILE A 514 37.89 -58.29 -20.34
CA ILE A 514 36.71 -57.95 -21.12
C ILE A 514 35.97 -59.20 -21.63
N VAL A 515 34.65 -59.17 -21.52
CA VAL A 515 33.69 -60.16 -22.02
C VAL A 515 33.02 -59.67 -23.31
N GLU A 516 32.63 -58.39 -23.35
CA GLU A 516 31.97 -57.73 -24.49
C GLU A 516 32.34 -56.22 -24.48
N ASP A 517 32.55 -55.60 -25.65
CA ASP A 517 33.06 -54.22 -25.80
C ASP A 517 32.51 -53.60 -27.10
N VAL A 518 31.78 -52.49 -27.00
CA VAL A 518 30.91 -51.98 -28.07
C VAL A 518 30.90 -50.45 -28.09
N TYR A 519 30.92 -49.84 -29.28
CA TYR A 519 31.04 -48.39 -29.50
C TYR A 519 29.90 -47.86 -30.40
N ASP A 520 29.69 -46.54 -30.38
CA ASP A 520 28.75 -45.80 -31.25
C ASP A 520 27.29 -46.29 -31.15
N LEU A 521 26.84 -46.74 -29.98
CA LEU A 521 25.46 -47.19 -29.77
C LEU A 521 24.50 -46.00 -29.79
N SER A 522 23.52 -46.02 -30.70
CA SER A 522 22.45 -45.02 -30.82
C SER A 522 21.21 -45.37 -29.99
N SER A 523 21.37 -46.18 -28.94
CA SER A 523 20.32 -46.60 -28.01
C SER A 523 20.94 -46.93 -26.66
N SER A 524 20.17 -46.63 -25.61
CA SER A 524 20.37 -46.89 -24.18
C SER A 524 20.38 -48.38 -23.78
N THR A 525 20.32 -49.32 -24.73
CA THR A 525 20.14 -50.75 -24.45
C THR A 525 21.02 -51.65 -25.31
N TYR A 526 21.40 -52.81 -24.77
CA TYR A 526 22.13 -53.87 -25.47
C TYR A 526 21.70 -55.27 -24.98
N SER A 527 21.09 -56.05 -25.87
CA SER A 527 20.45 -57.36 -25.57
C SER A 527 21.11 -58.57 -26.23
N SER A 528 22.27 -58.37 -26.89
CA SER A 528 22.81 -59.31 -27.89
C SER A 528 24.11 -60.01 -27.47
N LEU A 529 24.31 -60.21 -26.15
CA LEU A 529 25.50 -60.87 -25.59
C LEU A 529 25.91 -62.13 -26.37
N SER A 530 27.20 -62.27 -26.66
CA SER A 530 27.74 -63.35 -27.49
C SER A 530 27.57 -64.74 -26.86
N SER A 531 28.02 -64.94 -25.61
CA SER A 531 27.88 -66.19 -24.83
C SER A 531 26.80 -66.11 -23.74
N ALA A 532 26.56 -67.21 -23.04
CA ALA A 532 25.79 -67.21 -21.80
C ALA A 532 26.75 -67.14 -20.60
N LEU A 533 26.34 -66.43 -19.55
CA LEU A 533 27.09 -66.18 -18.33
C LEU A 533 26.91 -67.33 -17.32
N ASN A 534 27.90 -67.57 -16.47
CA ASN A 534 27.86 -68.65 -15.48
C ASN A 534 27.07 -68.25 -14.24
N THR A 535 26.39 -69.21 -13.61
CA THR A 535 25.79 -69.01 -12.28
C THR A 535 26.86 -68.89 -11.20
N SER A 536 26.65 -67.97 -10.25
CA SER A 536 27.54 -67.58 -9.14
C SER A 536 28.84 -66.86 -9.53
N ASP A 537 29.06 -66.55 -10.81
CA ASP A 537 30.13 -65.63 -11.26
C ASP A 537 29.65 -64.17 -11.22
N THR A 538 30.55 -63.27 -10.84
CA THR A 538 30.33 -61.81 -10.78
C THR A 538 30.93 -61.12 -12.00
N TYR A 539 30.19 -60.14 -12.54
CA TYR A 539 30.53 -59.36 -13.72
C TYR A 539 30.41 -57.86 -13.44
N TYR A 540 31.18 -57.07 -14.17
CA TYR A 540 31.32 -55.62 -14.04
C TYR A 540 31.03 -54.97 -15.40
N TRP A 541 30.19 -53.95 -15.45
CA TRP A 541 29.90 -53.25 -16.71
C TRP A 541 29.75 -51.74 -16.54
N ARG A 542 30.04 -50.99 -17.60
CA ARG A 542 30.05 -49.52 -17.60
C ARG A 542 29.73 -48.95 -18.97
N VAL A 543 29.36 -47.67 -18.99
CA VAL A 543 28.99 -46.91 -20.18
C VAL A 543 29.65 -45.53 -20.15
N SER A 544 29.95 -44.94 -21.32
CA SER A 544 30.26 -43.51 -21.47
C SER A 544 29.27 -42.87 -22.45
N VAL A 545 29.03 -41.57 -22.29
CA VAL A 545 28.28 -40.74 -23.25
C VAL A 545 29.27 -40.05 -24.18
N VAL A 546 28.92 -39.92 -25.45
CA VAL A 546 29.66 -39.18 -26.47
C VAL A 546 28.76 -38.09 -27.04
N ASP A 547 29.18 -36.82 -26.91
CA ASP A 547 28.37 -35.67 -27.37
C ASP A 547 28.29 -35.57 -28.91
N GLU A 548 27.42 -34.69 -29.43
CA GLU A 548 27.28 -34.49 -30.88
C GLU A 548 28.55 -33.92 -31.56
N ASN A 549 29.49 -33.37 -30.77
CA ASN A 549 30.82 -32.94 -31.21
C ASN A 549 31.87 -34.08 -31.19
N ARG A 550 31.49 -35.29 -30.73
CA ARG A 550 32.31 -36.49 -30.53
C ARG A 550 33.30 -36.40 -29.36
N ILE A 551 32.98 -35.65 -28.33
CA ILE A 551 33.70 -35.65 -27.06
C ILE A 551 33.12 -36.74 -26.16
N GLU A 552 33.95 -37.73 -25.81
CA GLU A 552 33.61 -38.76 -24.82
C GLU A 552 33.67 -38.15 -23.40
N GLY A 553 32.57 -38.25 -22.67
CA GLY A 553 32.48 -37.93 -21.25
C GLY A 553 33.11 -39.01 -20.37
N ASN A 554 33.10 -38.79 -19.05
CA ASN A 554 33.61 -39.80 -18.12
C ASN A 554 32.81 -41.10 -18.22
N TRP A 555 33.51 -42.23 -18.16
CA TRP A 555 32.87 -43.53 -17.98
C TRP A 555 32.20 -43.61 -16.61
N THR A 556 31.01 -44.22 -16.55
CA THR A 556 30.30 -44.49 -15.29
C THR A 556 31.14 -45.37 -14.35
N GLU A 557 30.99 -45.16 -13.04
CA GLU A 557 31.35 -46.18 -12.05
C GLU A 557 30.64 -47.51 -12.39
N PRO A 558 31.34 -48.65 -12.35
CA PRO A 558 30.83 -49.87 -12.97
C PRO A 558 29.74 -50.53 -12.13
N TYR A 559 28.64 -50.90 -12.79
CA TYR A 559 27.63 -51.74 -12.18
C TYR A 559 28.11 -53.18 -12.09
N ILE A 560 27.87 -53.75 -10.91
CA ILE A 560 28.28 -55.11 -10.54
C ILE A 560 27.02 -55.96 -10.52
N PHE A 561 27.04 -57.12 -11.19
CA PHE A 561 25.98 -58.12 -11.07
C PHE A 561 26.54 -59.53 -10.98
N THR A 562 25.80 -60.43 -10.33
CA THR A 562 26.10 -61.86 -10.23
C THR A 562 24.89 -62.64 -10.75
N VAL A 563 25.10 -63.77 -11.43
CA VAL A 563 23.98 -64.57 -11.95
C VAL A 563 23.57 -65.64 -10.95
N ASP A 564 22.37 -65.59 -10.40
CA ASP A 564 21.80 -66.64 -9.52
C ASP A 564 20.31 -66.79 -9.83
N LEU A 565 19.85 -68.03 -10.02
CA LEU A 565 18.44 -68.38 -10.19
C LEU A 565 17.59 -68.14 -8.92
N ASN A 566 18.26 -67.86 -7.80
CA ASN A 566 17.70 -67.62 -6.47
C ASN A 566 16.88 -68.81 -5.95
N SER A 567 16.24 -68.63 -4.79
CA SER A 567 15.21 -69.53 -4.27
C SER A 567 13.81 -69.03 -4.63
N VAL A 568 12.79 -69.85 -4.39
CA VAL A 568 11.39 -69.38 -4.51
C VAL A 568 10.95 -68.66 -3.24
N THR A 569 10.22 -67.57 -3.42
CA THR A 569 9.42 -66.96 -2.36
C THR A 569 8.25 -67.90 -2.04
N LEU A 570 8.10 -68.28 -0.78
CA LEU A 570 6.95 -69.04 -0.30
C LEU A 570 5.76 -68.08 -0.07
N ASN A 571 4.52 -68.59 -0.14
CA ASN A 571 3.31 -67.77 -0.07
C ASN A 571 2.31 -68.24 1.01
N SER A 572 2.08 -69.55 1.13
CA SER A 572 1.09 -70.10 2.07
C SER A 572 1.43 -71.56 2.41
N PRO A 573 1.22 -72.05 3.64
CA PRO A 573 0.99 -71.30 4.88
C PRO A 573 2.10 -70.27 5.11
N THR A 574 1.75 -69.04 5.51
CA THR A 574 2.74 -67.97 5.71
C THR A 574 3.71 -68.30 6.84
N ASN A 575 4.93 -67.74 6.80
CA ASN A 575 5.92 -68.03 7.85
C ASN A 575 5.42 -67.61 9.23
N MET A 576 5.54 -68.51 10.21
CA MET A 576 5.01 -68.38 11.57
C MET A 576 3.50 -68.13 11.61
N LEU A 577 2.74 -68.55 10.60
CA LEU A 577 1.28 -68.44 10.59
C LEU A 577 0.68 -69.22 11.76
N TYR A 578 -0.16 -68.58 12.54
CA TYR A 578 -1.11 -69.27 13.41
C TYR A 578 -2.38 -69.58 12.62
N THR A 579 -2.89 -70.81 12.73
CA THR A 579 -4.10 -71.24 12.02
C THR A 579 -4.84 -72.34 12.77
N ASN A 580 -6.13 -72.50 12.47
CA ASN A 580 -6.96 -73.64 12.86
C ASN A 580 -7.17 -74.64 11.68
N GLU A 581 -6.60 -74.36 10.50
CA GLU A 581 -6.78 -75.17 9.29
C GLU A 581 -5.87 -76.40 9.25
N MET A 582 -6.44 -77.58 9.55
CA MET A 582 -5.69 -78.84 9.70
C MET A 582 -5.21 -79.47 8.37
N THR A 583 -5.68 -78.99 7.22
CA THR A 583 -5.30 -79.47 5.87
C THR A 583 -4.83 -78.30 4.99
N PRO A 584 -3.63 -77.73 5.26
CA PRO A 584 -3.12 -76.59 4.52
C PRO A 584 -2.85 -76.89 3.03
N THR A 585 -2.90 -75.84 2.21
CA THR A 585 -2.40 -75.85 0.84
C THR A 585 -1.13 -75.01 0.75
N PHE A 586 -0.04 -75.68 0.40
CA PHE A 586 1.27 -75.09 0.20
C PHE A 586 1.31 -74.36 -1.14
N LYS A 587 1.85 -73.13 -1.16
CA LYS A 587 1.96 -72.28 -2.34
C LYS A 587 3.25 -71.47 -2.31
N TRP A 588 3.85 -71.25 -3.46
CA TRP A 588 5.03 -70.41 -3.65
C TRP A 588 4.82 -69.52 -4.89
N GLU A 589 5.70 -68.57 -5.11
CA GLU A 589 5.74 -67.80 -6.35
C GLU A 589 6.44 -68.56 -7.47
N ALA A 590 6.09 -68.24 -8.72
CA ALA A 590 6.84 -68.71 -9.87
C ALA A 590 8.23 -68.03 -9.90
N SER A 591 9.32 -68.79 -9.83
CA SER A 591 10.62 -68.24 -10.22
C SER A 591 10.63 -68.08 -11.74
N PRO A 592 10.89 -66.87 -12.31
CA PRO A 592 10.55 -66.59 -13.72
C PRO A 592 11.23 -67.46 -14.78
N ASN A 593 12.36 -68.10 -14.43
CA ASN A 593 13.11 -69.02 -15.31
C ASN A 593 13.02 -70.50 -14.87
N ALA A 594 12.26 -70.82 -13.81
CA ALA A 594 12.11 -72.18 -13.30
C ALA A 594 11.05 -72.97 -14.09
N ALA A 595 11.41 -74.18 -14.50
CA ALA A 595 10.53 -75.13 -15.19
C ALA A 595 9.81 -76.09 -14.22
N SER A 596 10.36 -76.36 -13.03
CA SER A 596 9.71 -77.18 -11.99
C SER A 596 10.25 -76.91 -10.58
N TYR A 597 9.57 -77.49 -9.58
CA TYR A 597 9.83 -77.27 -8.16
C TYR A 597 9.85 -78.58 -7.34
N ASN A 598 10.54 -78.58 -6.20
CA ASN A 598 10.55 -79.67 -5.21
C ASN A 598 10.17 -79.14 -3.82
N LEU A 599 9.28 -79.81 -3.08
CA LEU A 599 8.70 -79.41 -1.78
C LEU A 599 9.01 -80.41 -0.66
N ILE A 600 9.32 -79.92 0.54
CA ILE A 600 9.51 -80.73 1.76
C ILE A 600 8.68 -80.14 2.92
N ILE A 601 8.10 -81.00 3.78
CA ILE A 601 7.42 -80.66 5.03
C ILE A 601 7.93 -81.58 6.17
N SER A 602 8.19 -81.03 7.36
CA SER A 602 8.63 -81.77 8.57
C SER A 602 8.11 -81.12 9.86
N THR A 603 8.27 -81.76 11.02
CA THR A 603 8.16 -81.12 12.35
C THR A 603 9.52 -80.66 12.89
N SER A 604 10.61 -80.89 12.15
CA SER A 604 11.96 -80.44 12.49
C SER A 604 12.37 -79.22 11.65
N SER A 605 12.88 -78.17 12.28
CA SER A 605 13.27 -76.90 11.64
C SER A 605 14.46 -76.99 10.69
N ASN A 606 15.19 -78.10 10.70
CA ASN A 606 16.25 -78.43 9.73
C ASN A 606 15.76 -79.34 8.59
N LEU A 607 14.44 -79.53 8.47
CA LEU A 607 13.75 -80.41 7.51
C LEU A 607 14.16 -81.90 7.56
N SER A 608 14.94 -82.32 8.57
CA SER A 608 15.33 -83.73 8.71
C SER A 608 14.13 -84.62 9.02
N ASN A 609 14.19 -85.87 8.55
CA ASN A 609 13.09 -86.84 8.64
C ASN A 609 11.75 -86.26 8.13
N PRO A 610 11.64 -85.97 6.82
CA PRO A 610 10.47 -85.30 6.26
C PRO A 610 9.19 -86.10 6.50
N LEU A 611 8.14 -85.39 6.89
CA LEU A 611 6.77 -85.90 7.02
C LEU A 611 6.11 -86.03 5.63
N VAL A 612 6.47 -85.13 4.71
CA VAL A 612 6.07 -85.14 3.29
C VAL A 612 7.25 -84.64 2.44
N GLU A 613 7.46 -85.24 1.28
CA GLU A 613 8.49 -84.85 0.30
C GLU A 613 7.94 -85.11 -1.12
N VAL A 614 8.07 -84.15 -2.03
CA VAL A 614 7.48 -84.17 -3.38
C VAL A 614 8.41 -83.48 -4.38
N THR A 615 8.60 -84.05 -5.57
CA THR A 615 9.48 -83.52 -6.62
C THR A 615 8.78 -83.34 -7.96
N GLU A 616 9.40 -82.62 -8.90
CA GLU A 616 8.91 -82.38 -10.28
C GLU A 616 7.51 -81.70 -10.32
N ILE A 617 7.24 -80.82 -9.35
CA ILE A 617 5.99 -80.06 -9.30
C ILE A 617 6.05 -78.96 -10.38
N ASN A 618 5.22 -79.09 -11.41
CA ASN A 618 5.12 -78.11 -12.51
C ASN A 618 4.12 -76.97 -12.21
N GLU A 619 3.37 -77.12 -11.11
CA GLU A 619 2.46 -76.10 -10.56
C GLU A 619 3.17 -75.33 -9.43
N ILE A 620 2.67 -74.15 -9.09
CA ILE A 620 3.19 -73.33 -7.96
C ILE A 620 2.50 -73.64 -6.61
N PHE A 621 1.90 -74.83 -6.47
CA PHE A 621 1.16 -75.22 -5.26
C PHE A 621 1.07 -76.74 -5.04
N PHE A 622 0.75 -77.14 -3.81
CA PHE A 622 0.47 -78.51 -3.40
C PHE A 622 -0.52 -78.56 -2.21
N SER A 623 -1.66 -79.25 -2.36
CA SER A 623 -2.67 -79.39 -1.28
C SER A 623 -2.50 -80.66 -0.47
N LEU A 624 -2.52 -80.55 0.87
CA LEU A 624 -2.39 -81.70 1.76
C LEU A 624 -3.74 -82.43 1.93
N ASN A 625 -3.79 -83.71 1.53
CA ASN A 625 -5.03 -84.51 1.51
C ASN A 625 -5.32 -85.29 2.82
N THR A 626 -4.51 -85.10 3.85
CA THR A 626 -4.61 -85.78 5.16
C THR A 626 -4.39 -84.77 6.27
N PRO A 627 -5.28 -84.68 7.29
CA PRO A 627 -5.10 -83.73 8.39
C PRO A 627 -3.79 -83.94 9.15
N LEU A 628 -3.20 -82.83 9.58
CA LEU A 628 -2.06 -82.79 10.51
C LEU A 628 -2.52 -83.12 11.94
N ASP A 629 -1.59 -83.57 12.78
CA ASP A 629 -1.91 -83.97 14.17
C ASP A 629 -2.19 -82.73 15.03
N SER A 630 -3.22 -82.80 15.87
CA SER A 630 -3.86 -81.66 16.53
C SER A 630 -3.46 -81.52 18.00
N THR A 631 -2.18 -81.69 18.30
CA THR A 631 -1.65 -81.26 19.60
C THR A 631 -1.49 -79.75 19.60
N ASP A 632 -2.08 -79.09 20.58
CA ASP A 632 -2.13 -77.63 20.72
C ASP A 632 -0.75 -76.99 20.55
N SER A 633 -0.68 -75.94 19.74
CA SER A 633 0.51 -75.14 19.46
C SER A 633 1.66 -75.92 18.81
N THR A 634 1.36 -77.01 18.08
CA THR A 634 2.36 -77.75 17.29
C THR A 634 2.84 -76.93 16.10
N ASN A 635 4.16 -76.80 15.97
CA ASN A 635 4.84 -76.08 14.89
C ASN A 635 5.33 -77.05 13.80
N TYR A 636 4.91 -76.80 12.55
CA TYR A 636 5.31 -77.53 11.35
C TYR A 636 6.22 -76.66 10.48
N PHE A 637 7.16 -77.25 9.75
CA PHE A 637 8.18 -76.58 8.94
C PHE A 637 8.18 -77.07 7.49
N TRP A 638 8.44 -76.20 6.51
CA TRP A 638 8.42 -76.54 5.09
C TRP A 638 9.31 -75.64 4.22
N ALA A 639 9.75 -76.14 3.06
CA ALA A 639 10.58 -75.39 2.08
C ALA A 639 10.45 -75.93 0.65
N VAL A 640 10.86 -75.13 -0.34
CA VAL A 640 10.78 -75.45 -1.79
C VAL A 640 12.06 -75.04 -2.54
N THR A 641 12.44 -75.77 -3.59
CA THR A 641 13.58 -75.44 -4.48
C THR A 641 13.12 -75.29 -5.95
N PRO A 642 13.53 -74.24 -6.68
CA PRO A 642 13.32 -74.11 -8.14
C PRO A 642 14.39 -74.85 -8.97
N VAL A 643 14.02 -75.27 -10.18
CA VAL A 643 14.93 -75.84 -11.19
C VAL A 643 14.65 -75.22 -12.56
N ASP A 644 15.67 -74.77 -13.28
CA ASP A 644 15.54 -74.08 -14.57
C ASP A 644 15.23 -75.03 -15.76
N ALA A 645 14.92 -74.44 -16.93
CA ALA A 645 14.63 -75.18 -18.16
C ALA A 645 15.82 -75.99 -18.73
N ASN A 646 17.04 -75.78 -18.22
CA ASN A 646 18.24 -76.53 -18.59
C ASN A 646 18.60 -77.63 -17.56
N GLY A 647 17.86 -77.72 -16.44
CA GLY A 647 18.09 -78.67 -15.36
C GLY A 647 19.06 -78.19 -14.26
N VAL A 648 19.35 -76.88 -14.20
CA VAL A 648 20.14 -76.26 -13.15
C VAL A 648 19.23 -75.89 -11.97
N SER A 649 19.49 -76.46 -10.80
CA SER A 649 18.78 -76.09 -9.57
C SER A 649 19.20 -74.69 -9.10
N GLY A 650 18.22 -73.89 -8.68
CA GLY A 650 18.46 -72.70 -7.86
C GLY A 650 18.66 -73.05 -6.39
N THR A 651 18.60 -72.04 -5.54
CA THR A 651 18.81 -72.16 -4.09
C THR A 651 17.55 -72.69 -3.39
N LEU A 652 17.69 -73.46 -2.31
CA LEU A 652 16.58 -73.87 -1.45
C LEU A 652 15.94 -72.64 -0.77
N SER A 653 14.61 -72.57 -0.68
CA SER A 653 13.93 -71.48 0.02
C SER A 653 14.27 -71.45 1.51
N ASP A 654 13.94 -70.33 2.15
CA ASP A 654 13.79 -70.32 3.61
C ASP A 654 12.87 -71.45 4.06
N THR A 655 13.19 -72.02 5.22
CA THR A 655 12.31 -72.96 5.91
C THR A 655 11.25 -72.18 6.67
N TRP A 656 10.06 -72.08 6.09
CA TRP A 656 8.91 -71.44 6.74
C TRP A 656 8.27 -72.39 7.75
N SER A 657 7.65 -71.84 8.79
CA SER A 657 6.89 -72.61 9.76
C SER A 657 5.44 -72.15 9.89
N PHE A 658 4.57 -72.96 10.51
CA PHE A 658 3.23 -72.56 10.92
C PHE A 658 2.79 -73.36 12.15
N ILE A 659 1.95 -72.75 12.99
CA ILE A 659 1.51 -73.28 14.29
C ILE A 659 0.00 -73.49 14.25
N LEU A 660 -0.44 -74.67 14.71
CA LEU A 660 -1.86 -75.01 14.81
C LEU A 660 -2.42 -74.64 16.20
N ASP A 661 -3.44 -73.79 16.25
CA ASP A 661 -4.17 -73.39 17.48
C ASP A 661 -5.68 -73.52 17.30
N THR A 662 -6.37 -73.82 18.40
CA THR A 662 -7.82 -74.08 18.51
C THR A 662 -8.41 -73.61 19.85
N THR A 663 -7.69 -72.76 20.60
CA THR A 663 -8.04 -72.35 21.97
C THR A 663 -8.71 -70.97 22.02
N PRO A 664 -9.81 -70.75 22.80
CA PRO A 664 -10.47 -69.44 22.87
C PRO A 664 -9.96 -68.52 24.00
N PRO A 665 -10.09 -67.18 23.84
CA PRO A 665 -9.66 -66.18 24.84
C PRO A 665 -10.30 -66.25 26.23
N THR A 666 -9.62 -65.57 27.17
CA THR A 666 -10.06 -65.33 28.55
C THR A 666 -10.13 -63.82 28.85
N GLY A 667 -10.81 -63.37 29.91
CA GLY A 667 -10.85 -61.95 30.27
C GLY A 667 -11.74 -61.56 31.45
N SER A 668 -12.07 -60.27 31.54
CA SER A 668 -12.92 -59.63 32.55
C SER A 668 -13.42 -58.25 32.08
N ILE A 669 -14.47 -57.74 32.74
CA ILE A 669 -15.03 -56.40 32.56
C ILE A 669 -15.27 -55.78 33.95
N LEU A 670 -15.18 -54.45 34.06
CA LEU A 670 -15.54 -53.66 35.24
C LEU A 670 -16.29 -52.39 34.83
N ILE A 671 -17.39 -52.04 35.50
CA ILE A 671 -18.13 -50.79 35.29
C ILE A 671 -17.57 -49.70 36.20
N ASN A 672 -17.27 -48.52 35.66
CA ASN A 672 -16.72 -47.36 36.38
C ASN A 672 -15.51 -47.70 37.29
N ASN A 673 -14.68 -48.69 36.90
CA ASN A 673 -13.58 -49.27 37.70
C ASN A 673 -13.99 -50.02 38.99
N GLY A 674 -15.23 -50.51 39.08
CA GLY A 674 -15.75 -51.26 40.24
C GLY A 674 -16.35 -50.38 41.34
N GLU A 675 -16.81 -49.17 41.00
CA GLU A 675 -17.65 -48.35 41.89
C GLU A 675 -18.99 -49.03 42.15
N GLU A 676 -19.48 -49.02 43.40
CA GLU A 676 -20.74 -49.69 43.76
C GLU A 676 -21.99 -48.98 43.17
N ASN A 677 -21.89 -47.67 42.91
CA ASN A 677 -23.03 -46.82 42.55
C ASN A 677 -22.69 -45.80 41.43
N THR A 678 -23.69 -45.40 40.64
CA THR A 678 -23.61 -44.35 39.60
C THR A 678 -24.87 -43.49 39.63
N SER A 679 -24.78 -42.22 39.23
CA SER A 679 -25.96 -41.37 38.95
C SER A 679 -26.25 -41.21 37.45
N ASN A 680 -25.48 -41.89 36.60
CA ASN A 680 -25.48 -41.75 35.16
C ASN A 680 -25.82 -43.10 34.50
N GLU A 681 -26.78 -43.08 33.59
CA GLU A 681 -27.18 -44.18 32.72
C GLU A 681 -26.10 -44.54 31.69
N THR A 682 -25.16 -43.63 31.42
CA THR A 682 -23.97 -43.89 30.61
C THR A 682 -22.77 -44.12 31.52
N VAL A 683 -22.17 -45.31 31.42
CA VAL A 683 -21.08 -45.77 32.29
C VAL A 683 -19.85 -46.12 31.46
N GLN A 684 -18.66 -45.96 32.06
CA GLN A 684 -17.40 -46.37 31.45
C GLN A 684 -17.12 -47.83 31.78
N LEU A 685 -16.55 -48.55 30.83
CA LEU A 685 -16.17 -49.95 30.97
C LEU A 685 -14.65 -50.06 30.90
N THR A 686 -14.07 -50.72 31.89
CA THR A 686 -12.65 -51.12 31.91
C THR A 686 -12.58 -52.61 31.63
N ILE A 687 -11.82 -52.97 30.60
CA ILE A 687 -11.90 -54.28 29.95
C ILE A 687 -10.50 -54.89 29.90
N SER A 688 -10.40 -56.18 30.15
CA SER A 688 -9.15 -56.94 30.07
C SER A 688 -9.42 -58.28 29.41
N ALA A 689 -8.61 -58.67 28.44
CA ALA A 689 -8.67 -59.97 27.80
C ALA A 689 -7.27 -60.46 27.45
N THR A 690 -7.07 -61.78 27.55
CA THR A 690 -5.79 -62.45 27.33
C THR A 690 -5.97 -63.76 26.58
N ASP A 691 -5.11 -63.97 25.60
CA ASP A 691 -5.06 -65.14 24.74
C ASP A 691 -3.61 -65.38 24.28
N THR A 692 -3.25 -66.62 23.92
CA THR A 692 -1.91 -66.97 23.42
C THR A 692 -1.59 -66.25 22.11
N ASN A 693 -2.58 -66.11 21.22
CA ASN A 693 -2.45 -65.58 19.86
C ASN A 693 -3.15 -64.22 19.69
N SER A 694 -3.28 -63.51 20.82
CA SER A 694 -3.88 -62.18 20.98
C SER A 694 -5.38 -62.08 20.70
N VAL A 695 -6.03 -61.23 21.49
CA VAL A 695 -7.47 -60.94 21.35
C VAL A 695 -7.66 -59.87 20.27
N LEU A 696 -8.41 -60.20 19.23
CA LEU A 696 -8.68 -59.32 18.09
C LEU A 696 -9.94 -58.47 18.32
N GLN A 697 -11.03 -59.09 18.79
CA GLN A 697 -12.34 -58.44 18.90
C GLN A 697 -12.98 -58.65 20.27
N MET A 698 -13.82 -57.70 20.64
CA MET A 698 -14.77 -57.83 21.73
C MET A 698 -16.22 -57.65 21.25
N TYR A 699 -17.17 -58.09 22.03
CA TYR A 699 -18.60 -57.80 21.85
C TYR A 699 -19.14 -57.40 23.21
N ILE A 700 -19.68 -56.19 23.31
CA ILE A 700 -20.32 -55.68 24.53
C ILE A 700 -21.84 -55.76 24.39
N SER A 701 -22.51 -56.21 25.45
CA SER A 701 -23.96 -56.46 25.50
C SER A 701 -24.55 -55.92 26.81
N LYS A 702 -25.79 -55.46 26.78
CA LYS A 702 -26.60 -54.97 27.92
C LYS A 702 -27.47 -56.09 28.50
N ASP A 703 -27.96 -57.00 27.66
CA ASP A 703 -28.89 -58.06 28.05
C ASP A 703 -28.24 -59.45 28.20
N GLY A 704 -26.98 -59.60 27.79
CA GLY A 704 -26.23 -60.86 27.84
C GLY A 704 -26.64 -61.86 26.75
N SER A 705 -27.54 -61.49 25.82
CA SER A 705 -27.91 -62.31 24.66
C SER A 705 -26.82 -62.32 23.59
N PHE A 706 -26.02 -61.25 23.52
CA PHE A 706 -25.09 -60.96 22.42
C PHE A 706 -25.82 -60.87 21.06
N THR A 707 -26.99 -60.21 21.07
CA THR A 707 -27.76 -59.84 19.86
C THR A 707 -28.11 -58.35 19.78
N ASP A 708 -27.72 -57.58 20.80
CA ASP A 708 -28.05 -56.17 21.07
C ASP A 708 -26.90 -55.19 20.76
N GLY A 709 -25.79 -55.70 20.21
CA GLY A 709 -24.62 -54.94 19.77
C GLY A 709 -23.96 -55.57 18.52
N VAL A 710 -22.65 -55.35 18.36
CA VAL A 710 -21.83 -55.94 17.28
C VAL A 710 -20.47 -56.38 17.82
N TRP A 711 -19.74 -57.18 17.02
CA TRP A 711 -18.31 -57.36 17.25
C TRP A 711 -17.55 -56.09 16.85
N GLU A 712 -16.79 -55.55 17.78
CA GLU A 712 -15.90 -54.40 17.63
C GLU A 712 -14.46 -54.81 17.96
N ASP A 713 -13.47 -54.00 17.58
CA ASP A 713 -12.07 -54.33 17.83
C ASP A 713 -11.76 -54.26 19.35
N TYR A 714 -10.88 -55.14 19.82
CA TYR A 714 -10.58 -55.24 21.26
C TYR A 714 -9.92 -53.97 21.78
N SER A 715 -10.52 -53.38 22.82
CA SER A 715 -10.01 -52.21 23.55
C SER A 715 -10.05 -52.47 25.04
N THR A 716 -9.08 -51.93 25.79
CA THR A 716 -9.06 -51.98 27.26
C THR A 716 -10.09 -51.06 27.91
N SER A 717 -10.81 -50.24 27.13
CA SER A 717 -11.92 -49.43 27.63
C SER A 717 -12.99 -49.14 26.58
N SER A 718 -14.24 -49.06 27.01
CA SER A 718 -15.40 -48.66 26.20
C SER A 718 -16.40 -47.84 27.04
N GLN A 719 -17.53 -47.45 26.48
CA GLN A 719 -18.66 -46.82 27.18
C GLN A 719 -19.98 -47.44 26.74
N ILE A 720 -20.95 -47.53 27.66
CA ILE A 720 -22.26 -48.09 27.36
C ILE A 720 -23.38 -47.28 28.01
N ALA A 721 -24.45 -47.04 27.24
CA ALA A 721 -25.59 -46.23 27.65
C ALA A 721 -26.86 -47.08 27.85
N PHE A 722 -27.35 -47.12 29.09
CA PHE A 722 -28.59 -47.78 29.51
C PHE A 722 -29.77 -46.80 29.40
N THR A 723 -30.04 -46.34 28.18
CA THR A 723 -31.05 -45.31 27.87
C THR A 723 -32.45 -45.61 28.38
N ASP A 724 -32.81 -46.89 28.48
CA ASP A 724 -34.12 -47.33 28.96
C ASP A 724 -34.30 -47.07 30.47
N ASN A 725 -33.20 -46.85 31.20
CA ASN A 725 -33.20 -46.43 32.60
C ASN A 725 -33.10 -44.90 32.78
N ALA A 726 -33.24 -44.09 31.73
CA ALA A 726 -33.12 -42.62 31.82
C ALA A 726 -34.18 -41.96 32.74
N SER A 727 -35.34 -42.60 32.96
CA SER A 727 -36.39 -42.12 33.88
C SER A 727 -36.30 -42.65 35.30
N GLU A 728 -35.50 -43.69 35.56
CA GLU A 728 -35.55 -44.43 36.82
C GLU A 728 -34.83 -43.73 37.97
N GLU A 729 -35.41 -43.79 39.17
CA GLU A 729 -34.76 -43.29 40.39
C GLU A 729 -33.65 -44.23 40.84
N ASN A 730 -33.88 -45.55 40.73
CA ASN A 730 -32.91 -46.59 41.08
C ASN A 730 -33.03 -47.78 40.10
N ALA A 731 -31.90 -48.33 39.63
CA ALA A 731 -31.86 -49.53 38.78
C ALA A 731 -30.50 -50.24 38.86
N THR A 732 -30.44 -51.54 38.59
CA THR A 732 -29.15 -52.24 38.41
C THR A 732 -28.78 -52.23 36.92
N LEU A 733 -27.60 -51.71 36.59
CA LEU A 733 -27.06 -51.70 35.23
C LEU A 733 -26.02 -52.81 35.12
N ILE A 734 -26.17 -53.71 34.14
CA ILE A 734 -25.29 -54.87 33.96
C ILE A 734 -24.68 -54.81 32.55
N ALA A 735 -23.35 -54.89 32.47
CA ALA A 735 -22.61 -54.93 31.21
C ALA A 735 -21.96 -56.30 31.03
N TYR A 736 -22.11 -56.87 29.84
CA TYR A 736 -21.58 -58.17 29.46
C TYR A 736 -20.53 -58.02 28.36
N ALA A 737 -19.49 -58.86 28.39
CA ALA A 737 -18.44 -58.91 27.37
C ALA A 737 -18.17 -60.34 26.88
N LYS A 738 -17.81 -60.47 25.60
CA LYS A 738 -17.15 -61.64 25.00
C LYS A 738 -15.94 -61.18 24.21
N PHE A 739 -15.00 -62.09 24.01
CA PHE A 739 -13.74 -61.88 23.32
C PHE A 739 -13.57 -62.91 22.21
N LYS A 740 -12.80 -62.54 21.18
CA LYS A 740 -12.46 -63.39 20.04
C LYS A 740 -11.01 -63.16 19.67
N ASP A 741 -10.27 -64.23 19.44
CA ASP A 741 -8.87 -64.18 19.02
C ASP A 741 -8.71 -63.78 17.55
N THR A 742 -7.47 -63.83 17.06
CA THR A 742 -7.12 -63.62 15.66
C THR A 742 -7.56 -64.73 14.71
N LEU A 743 -7.97 -65.90 15.20
CA LEU A 743 -8.34 -67.10 14.42
C LEU A 743 -9.86 -67.37 14.36
N GLY A 744 -10.66 -66.64 15.15
CA GLY A 744 -12.11 -66.76 15.24
C GLY A 744 -12.64 -67.58 16.42
N ASN A 745 -11.79 -68.06 17.34
CA ASN A 745 -12.21 -68.75 18.55
C ASN A 745 -12.84 -67.75 19.52
N ILE A 746 -14.01 -68.08 20.11
CA ILE A 746 -14.84 -67.16 20.90
C ILE A 746 -14.90 -67.60 22.37
N SER A 747 -14.69 -66.65 23.29
CA SER A 747 -14.71 -66.86 24.73
C SER A 747 -16.09 -67.16 25.32
N SER A 748 -16.11 -67.62 26.57
CA SER A 748 -17.29 -67.48 27.45
C SER A 748 -17.66 -66.00 27.67
N ALA A 749 -18.88 -65.75 28.13
CA ALA A 749 -19.30 -64.41 28.56
C ALA A 749 -18.70 -64.04 29.92
N PHE A 750 -18.38 -62.76 30.08
CA PHE A 750 -18.01 -62.10 31.33
C PHE A 750 -19.02 -60.98 31.61
N SER A 751 -19.17 -60.55 32.87
CA SER A 751 -20.12 -59.50 33.24
C SER A 751 -19.72 -58.78 34.52
N ASP A 752 -20.19 -57.54 34.67
CA ASP A 752 -20.12 -56.75 35.91
C ASP A 752 -21.40 -55.89 36.06
N GLU A 753 -21.70 -55.43 37.28
CA GLU A 753 -22.92 -54.67 37.59
C GLU A 753 -22.67 -53.44 38.50
N ILE A 754 -23.48 -52.40 38.32
CA ILE A 754 -23.46 -51.17 39.13
C ILE A 754 -24.88 -50.72 39.47
N GLN A 755 -25.09 -50.10 40.63
CA GLN A 755 -26.39 -49.56 41.02
C GLN A 755 -26.53 -48.10 40.55
N LEU A 756 -27.44 -47.85 39.61
CA LEU A 756 -27.91 -46.51 39.29
C LEU A 756 -28.78 -45.99 40.45
N SER A 757 -28.49 -44.80 40.95
CA SER A 757 -29.30 -44.08 41.94
C SER A 757 -29.30 -42.57 41.68
N ARG A 758 -30.47 -41.92 41.79
CA ARG A 758 -30.67 -40.51 41.42
C ARG A 758 -31.56 -39.76 42.42
N ASN A 759 -31.13 -38.58 42.86
CA ASN A 759 -31.91 -37.74 43.78
C ASN A 759 -32.83 -36.76 43.04
N PHE A 760 -34.02 -37.22 42.66
CA PHE A 760 -35.06 -36.34 42.10
C PHE A 760 -35.65 -35.39 43.16
N LYS A 761 -35.92 -34.14 42.77
CA LYS A 761 -36.50 -33.09 43.63
C LYS A 761 -37.62 -32.34 42.92
N SER A 762 -38.76 -32.22 43.60
CA SER A 762 -39.93 -31.42 43.24
C SER A 762 -40.83 -31.22 44.47
N GLY A 763 -41.77 -30.27 44.44
CA GLY A 763 -42.71 -30.03 45.53
C GLY A 763 -42.25 -28.98 46.55
N VAL A 764 -42.88 -28.93 47.73
CA VAL A 764 -42.70 -27.84 48.70
C VAL A 764 -41.86 -28.26 49.90
N ILE A 765 -40.67 -27.66 50.02
CA ILE A 765 -39.81 -27.70 51.21
C ILE A 765 -40.46 -26.81 52.27
N SER A 766 -41.03 -27.45 53.31
CA SER A 766 -41.89 -26.81 54.33
C SER A 766 -41.27 -26.72 55.72
N SER A 767 -40.05 -27.25 55.89
CA SER A 767 -39.16 -27.10 57.03
C SER A 767 -37.72 -27.02 56.51
N ASP A 768 -36.74 -26.73 57.36
CA ASP A 768 -35.34 -26.70 56.94
C ASP A 768 -34.90 -28.04 56.32
N GLU A 769 -34.19 -27.98 55.18
CA GLU A 769 -33.70 -29.12 54.41
C GLU A 769 -32.25 -28.86 53.98
N THR A 770 -31.43 -29.92 53.92
CA THR A 770 -30.06 -29.84 53.38
C THR A 770 -29.91 -30.80 52.20
N TRP A 771 -29.27 -30.32 51.15
CA TRP A 771 -28.88 -31.08 49.97
C TRP A 771 -27.38 -31.38 50.07
N HIS A 772 -27.04 -32.63 50.42
CA HIS A 772 -25.67 -33.03 50.75
C HIS A 772 -24.84 -33.39 49.51
N LYS A 773 -23.51 -33.26 49.61
CA LYS A 773 -22.57 -33.65 48.54
C LYS A 773 -22.69 -35.14 48.18
N ALA A 774 -22.99 -36.01 49.15
CA ALA A 774 -23.15 -37.46 48.95
C ALA A 774 -24.37 -37.82 48.07
N ASP A 775 -25.37 -36.94 48.03
CA ASP A 775 -26.62 -37.14 47.28
C ASP A 775 -26.58 -36.47 45.88
N SER A 776 -25.47 -35.78 45.55
CA SER A 776 -25.29 -35.08 44.27
C SER A 776 -25.06 -36.06 43.11
N PRO A 777 -25.67 -35.86 41.93
CA PRO A 777 -26.46 -34.70 41.52
C PRO A 777 -27.94 -34.78 41.90
N PHE A 778 -28.51 -33.63 42.29
CA PHE A 778 -29.95 -33.46 42.45
C PHE A 778 -30.58 -33.12 41.10
N ILE A 779 -31.73 -33.71 40.77
CA ILE A 779 -32.41 -33.52 39.49
C ILE A 779 -33.78 -32.88 39.73
N ILE A 780 -33.95 -31.64 39.28
CA ILE A 780 -35.20 -30.88 39.37
C ILE A 780 -36.14 -31.39 38.27
N ASN A 781 -37.03 -32.32 38.61
CA ASN A 781 -38.00 -32.93 37.70
C ASN A 781 -39.43 -32.36 37.82
N GLY A 782 -39.58 -31.34 38.66
CA GLY A 782 -40.79 -30.55 38.88
C GLY A 782 -40.44 -29.34 39.74
N ASP A 783 -41.30 -28.33 39.79
CA ASP A 783 -40.99 -27.09 40.52
C ASP A 783 -40.78 -27.34 42.03
N VAL A 784 -39.72 -26.75 42.59
CA VAL A 784 -39.38 -26.84 44.01
C VAL A 784 -39.73 -25.51 44.70
N GLY A 785 -40.49 -25.54 45.80
CA GLY A 785 -40.85 -24.34 46.56
C GLY A 785 -40.26 -24.34 47.97
N VAL A 786 -39.36 -23.40 48.27
CA VAL A 786 -38.87 -23.17 49.65
C VAL A 786 -39.87 -22.24 50.35
N ALA A 787 -40.66 -22.81 51.27
CA ALA A 787 -41.73 -22.10 51.96
C ALA A 787 -41.20 -21.01 52.90
N SER A 788 -42.03 -19.99 53.18
CA SER A 788 -41.64 -18.93 54.12
C SER A 788 -41.46 -19.48 55.54
N GLY A 789 -40.28 -19.23 56.12
CA GLY A 789 -39.86 -19.81 57.39
C GLY A 789 -39.06 -21.13 57.29
N ALA A 790 -38.86 -21.66 56.09
CA ALA A 790 -37.97 -22.81 55.82
C ALA A 790 -36.66 -22.37 55.14
N THR A 791 -35.59 -23.12 55.38
CA THR A 791 -34.25 -22.89 54.83
C THR A 791 -33.83 -24.08 53.97
N LEU A 792 -33.53 -23.85 52.69
CA LEU A 792 -32.80 -24.81 51.87
C LEU A 792 -31.30 -24.52 51.99
N THR A 793 -30.53 -25.50 52.45
CA THR A 793 -29.05 -25.46 52.47
C THR A 793 -28.49 -26.39 51.40
N ILE A 794 -27.53 -25.92 50.61
CA ILE A 794 -26.85 -26.68 49.56
C ILE A 794 -25.35 -26.70 49.86
N GLU A 795 -24.76 -27.89 49.96
CA GLU A 795 -23.34 -28.07 50.29
C GLU A 795 -22.40 -27.77 49.10
N PRO A 796 -21.11 -27.44 49.35
CA PRO A 796 -20.10 -27.30 48.31
C PRO A 796 -20.02 -28.49 47.35
N SER A 797 -19.67 -28.24 46.09
CA SER A 797 -19.60 -29.21 44.98
C SER A 797 -20.89 -30.00 44.67
N VAL A 798 -22.03 -29.66 45.28
CA VAL A 798 -23.32 -30.19 44.84
C VAL A 798 -23.65 -29.68 43.44
N THR A 799 -24.13 -30.59 42.59
CA THR A 799 -24.63 -30.31 41.24
C THR A 799 -26.14 -30.44 41.19
N ILE A 800 -26.82 -29.45 40.62
CA ILE A 800 -28.27 -29.36 40.45
C ILE A 800 -28.55 -29.35 38.94
N LYS A 801 -29.31 -30.34 38.45
CA LYS A 801 -29.67 -30.52 37.04
C LYS A 801 -31.16 -30.26 36.81
N TYR A 802 -31.50 -29.28 35.97
CA TYR A 802 -32.89 -28.94 35.67
C TYR A 802 -33.44 -29.70 34.46
N VAL A 803 -34.62 -30.30 34.61
CA VAL A 803 -35.37 -30.96 33.53
C VAL A 803 -36.47 -30.01 33.03
N GLY A 804 -36.61 -29.88 31.71
CA GLY A 804 -37.68 -29.09 31.10
C GLY A 804 -37.58 -27.60 31.44
N SER A 805 -38.67 -27.02 31.94
CA SER A 805 -38.75 -25.60 32.30
C SER A 805 -38.94 -25.33 33.80
N HIS A 806 -38.55 -26.28 34.65
CA HIS A 806 -38.79 -26.21 36.10
C HIS A 806 -37.82 -25.27 36.83
N GLY A 807 -38.23 -24.79 38.01
CA GLY A 807 -37.47 -23.82 38.80
C GLY A 807 -37.54 -24.05 40.31
N ILE A 808 -36.65 -23.38 41.06
CA ILE A 808 -36.70 -23.29 42.52
C ILE A 808 -37.28 -21.92 42.91
N LEU A 809 -38.41 -21.92 43.61
CA LEU A 809 -39.12 -20.74 44.10
C LEU A 809 -38.82 -20.51 45.58
N ILE A 810 -38.10 -19.43 45.90
CA ILE A 810 -37.65 -19.09 47.25
C ILE A 810 -38.57 -18.04 47.88
N LYS A 811 -39.37 -18.47 48.88
CA LYS A 811 -40.16 -17.59 49.77
C LYS A 811 -39.68 -17.65 51.23
N GLY A 812 -38.83 -18.63 51.55
CA GLY A 812 -38.02 -18.72 52.76
C GLY A 812 -36.60 -18.23 52.52
N THR A 813 -35.63 -19.06 52.88
CA THR A 813 -34.19 -18.77 52.85
C THR A 813 -33.44 -19.80 51.97
N LEU A 814 -32.46 -19.35 51.19
CA LEU A 814 -31.51 -20.21 50.48
C LEU A 814 -30.08 -19.97 50.99
N ILE A 815 -29.36 -21.03 51.34
CA ILE A 815 -27.94 -21.01 51.69
C ILE A 815 -27.20 -21.92 50.71
N ALA A 816 -26.54 -21.33 49.72
CA ALA A 816 -25.76 -22.02 48.70
C ALA A 816 -24.35 -21.42 48.66
N ASN A 817 -23.48 -21.91 49.55
CA ASN A 817 -22.12 -21.40 49.73
C ASN A 817 -21.10 -22.50 49.40
N GLY A 818 -20.62 -22.54 48.16
CA GLY A 818 -19.52 -23.39 47.73
C GLY A 818 -18.15 -22.88 48.18
N THR A 819 -17.08 -23.49 47.68
CA THR A 819 -15.71 -22.95 47.76
C THR A 819 -15.18 -22.62 46.37
N ILE A 820 -14.05 -21.89 46.27
CA ILE A 820 -13.46 -21.56 44.97
C ILE A 820 -12.95 -22.81 44.19
N VAL A 821 -12.77 -23.94 44.89
CA VAL A 821 -12.43 -25.26 44.30
C VAL A 821 -13.70 -26.11 44.14
N ASP A 822 -14.55 -26.14 45.17
CA ASP A 822 -15.80 -26.89 45.23
C ASP A 822 -17.01 -25.96 44.99
N LYS A 823 -17.11 -25.37 43.80
CA LYS A 823 -18.27 -24.53 43.42
C LYS A 823 -19.55 -25.35 43.40
N ILE A 824 -20.68 -24.75 43.77
CA ILE A 824 -22.00 -25.35 43.56
C ILE A 824 -22.39 -25.11 42.10
N VAL A 825 -22.86 -26.14 41.39
CA VAL A 825 -23.15 -26.07 39.96
C VAL A 825 -24.65 -26.21 39.71
N PHE A 826 -25.28 -25.20 39.12
CA PHE A 826 -26.64 -25.25 38.60
C PHE A 826 -26.58 -25.32 37.07
N THR A 827 -27.08 -26.39 36.48
CA THR A 827 -26.97 -26.65 35.04
C THR A 827 -28.18 -27.43 34.52
N THR A 828 -28.24 -27.68 33.23
CA THR A 828 -29.35 -28.37 32.58
C THR A 828 -29.16 -29.90 32.63
N TYR A 829 -30.25 -30.67 32.64
CA TYR A 829 -30.15 -32.14 32.65
C TYR A 829 -29.48 -32.67 31.38
N ILE A 830 -29.86 -32.10 30.23
CA ILE A 830 -29.14 -32.21 28.95
C ILE A 830 -28.13 -31.07 28.92
N PRO A 831 -26.80 -31.31 28.93
CA PRO A 831 -25.79 -30.25 28.88
C PRO A 831 -25.93 -29.37 27.63
N GLU A 832 -25.43 -28.13 27.72
CA GLU A 832 -25.31 -27.16 26.61
C GLU A 832 -26.62 -26.67 25.97
N VAL A 833 -27.78 -27.26 26.30
CA VAL A 833 -29.09 -26.86 25.77
C VAL A 833 -29.67 -25.72 26.61
N LEU A 834 -29.60 -24.49 26.09
CA LEU A 834 -30.27 -23.32 26.67
C LEU A 834 -31.79 -23.55 26.77
N VAL A 835 -32.33 -23.51 28.00
CA VAL A 835 -33.77 -23.71 28.27
C VAL A 835 -34.44 -22.47 28.84
N ASN A 836 -35.71 -22.30 28.46
CA ASN A 836 -36.57 -21.19 28.87
C ASN A 836 -37.11 -21.43 30.31
N LEU A 837 -36.24 -21.30 31.30
CA LEU A 837 -36.56 -21.47 32.73
C LEU A 837 -35.93 -20.41 33.62
N SER A 838 -36.45 -20.33 34.85
CA SER A 838 -35.88 -19.55 35.95
C SER A 838 -35.32 -20.49 37.03
N MET A 839 -33.99 -20.65 37.15
CA MET A 839 -33.36 -21.63 38.06
C MET A 839 -33.66 -21.32 39.53
N LEU A 840 -33.37 -20.08 39.95
CA LEU A 840 -33.64 -19.56 41.29
C LEU A 840 -34.53 -18.33 41.19
N LYS A 841 -35.71 -18.37 41.81
CA LYS A 841 -36.75 -17.33 41.72
C LYS A 841 -37.17 -16.83 43.10
N PHE A 842 -36.85 -15.59 43.45
CA PHE A 842 -37.13 -15.01 44.77
C PHE A 842 -38.45 -14.20 44.77
N GLU A 843 -39.42 -14.60 45.61
CA GLU A 843 -40.74 -13.95 45.70
C GLU A 843 -41.20 -13.76 47.15
N GLY A 844 -41.59 -12.53 47.52
CA GLY A 844 -42.22 -12.21 48.79
C GLY A 844 -41.36 -12.48 50.02
N THR A 845 -40.02 -12.45 49.87
CA THR A 845 -39.06 -12.76 50.94
C THR A 845 -38.13 -11.57 51.25
N ASN A 846 -37.45 -11.64 52.40
CA ASN A 846 -36.31 -10.78 52.68
C ASN A 846 -35.06 -11.40 52.05
N LEU A 847 -34.55 -10.77 51.00
CA LEU A 847 -33.42 -11.24 50.23
C LEU A 847 -32.15 -11.39 51.09
N SER A 848 -31.96 -10.53 52.09
CA SER A 848 -30.79 -10.57 53.00
C SER A 848 -30.80 -11.74 53.99
N ASN A 849 -31.83 -12.58 53.99
CA ASN A 849 -31.78 -13.87 54.68
C ASN A 849 -30.90 -14.88 53.91
N SER A 850 -30.86 -14.79 52.57
CA SER A 850 -30.24 -15.78 51.70
C SER A 850 -28.77 -15.48 51.43
N GLN A 851 -27.97 -16.53 51.23
CA GLN A 851 -26.51 -16.45 51.02
C GLN A 851 -26.13 -17.29 49.81
N LEU A 852 -25.56 -16.66 48.79
CA LEU A 852 -25.12 -17.32 47.56
C LEU A 852 -23.64 -16.98 47.33
N SER A 853 -22.75 -17.96 47.39
CA SER A 853 -21.33 -17.74 47.09
C SER A 853 -20.61 -18.93 46.46
N ASN A 854 -19.63 -18.64 45.59
CA ASN A 854 -18.87 -19.64 44.83
C ASN A 854 -19.78 -20.60 44.05
N ILE A 855 -20.54 -20.04 43.11
CA ILE A 855 -21.57 -20.76 42.34
C ILE A 855 -21.21 -20.69 40.84
N LYS A 856 -21.55 -21.73 40.08
CA LYS A 856 -21.58 -21.72 38.61
C LYS A 856 -23.02 -21.99 38.15
N MET A 857 -23.56 -21.16 37.27
CA MET A 857 -24.93 -21.33 36.73
C MET A 857 -24.89 -21.25 35.20
N GLU A 858 -25.54 -22.20 34.52
CA GLU A 858 -25.35 -22.42 33.08
C GLU A 858 -26.65 -22.74 32.32
N TYR A 859 -26.72 -22.29 31.07
CA TYR A 859 -27.75 -22.68 30.08
C TYR A 859 -29.21 -22.41 30.49
N ALA A 860 -29.46 -21.32 31.23
CA ALA A 860 -30.79 -20.87 31.60
C ALA A 860 -31.10 -19.48 31.07
N LYS A 861 -32.34 -19.25 30.60
CA LYS A 861 -32.84 -17.89 30.34
C LYS A 861 -32.62 -17.00 31.58
N GLU A 862 -32.89 -17.53 32.77
CA GLU A 862 -32.76 -16.80 34.04
C GLU A 862 -32.16 -17.72 35.11
N ALA A 863 -30.85 -17.64 35.35
CA ALA A 863 -30.22 -18.27 36.49
C ALA A 863 -30.75 -17.70 37.83
N ILE A 864 -30.88 -16.38 37.91
CA ILE A 864 -31.45 -15.69 39.07
C ILE A 864 -32.55 -14.73 38.62
N ARG A 865 -33.77 -14.93 39.11
CA ARG A 865 -34.88 -13.99 38.97
C ARG A 865 -35.32 -13.47 40.34
N VAL A 866 -35.39 -12.15 40.50
CA VAL A 866 -35.87 -11.48 41.71
C VAL A 866 -37.19 -10.80 41.37
N GLY A 867 -38.31 -11.32 41.89
CA GLY A 867 -39.66 -10.86 41.54
C GLY A 867 -40.29 -11.60 40.35
N ASP A 868 -41.61 -11.39 40.19
CA ASP A 868 -42.42 -11.77 39.04
C ASP A 868 -43.68 -10.90 39.08
N GLU A 869 -43.52 -9.62 38.73
CA GLU A 869 -44.56 -8.60 38.87
C GLU A 869 -44.62 -7.72 37.64
N SER A 870 -45.83 -7.27 37.28
CA SER A 870 -46.05 -6.25 36.27
C SER A 870 -46.83 -5.08 36.86
N GLU A 871 -46.87 -3.94 36.16
CA GLU A 871 -47.62 -2.75 36.63
C GLU A 871 -49.08 -3.06 36.99
N LEU A 872 -49.70 -4.01 36.27
CA LEU A 872 -51.11 -4.43 36.45
C LEU A 872 -51.30 -5.67 37.33
N ILE A 873 -50.25 -6.47 37.58
CA ILE A 873 -50.32 -7.72 38.35
C ILE A 873 -49.15 -7.74 39.34
N GLN A 874 -49.44 -7.43 40.60
CA GLN A 874 -48.44 -7.26 41.66
C GLN A 874 -48.72 -8.24 42.81
N ALA A 875 -47.67 -8.79 43.41
CA ALA A 875 -47.74 -9.65 44.57
C ALA A 875 -48.16 -8.86 45.82
N PRO A 876 -48.98 -9.46 46.71
CA PRO A 876 -49.41 -8.83 47.95
C PRO A 876 -48.29 -8.74 49.01
N ILE A 877 -47.17 -9.47 48.80
CA ILE A 877 -45.97 -9.43 49.63
C ILE A 877 -44.80 -9.14 48.69
N LYS A 878 -44.13 -8.01 48.93
CA LYS A 878 -43.01 -7.51 48.14
C LYS A 878 -41.67 -8.06 48.63
N ASN A 879 -40.72 -8.27 47.73
CA ASN A 879 -39.33 -8.49 48.11
C ASN A 879 -38.77 -7.26 48.85
N ASN A 880 -37.86 -7.49 49.79
CA ASN A 880 -37.13 -6.44 50.50
C ASN A 880 -35.71 -6.91 50.86
N GLY A 881 -34.85 -5.99 51.29
CA GLY A 881 -33.44 -6.27 51.59
C GLY A 881 -32.59 -6.47 50.33
N THR A 882 -31.35 -6.89 50.52
CA THR A 882 -30.37 -7.06 49.43
C THR A 882 -29.99 -8.52 49.28
N LEU A 883 -30.10 -9.08 48.07
CA LEU A 883 -29.48 -10.36 47.71
C LEU A 883 -28.05 -10.08 47.26
N THR A 884 -27.06 -10.51 48.03
CA THR A 884 -25.65 -10.41 47.63
C THR A 884 -25.15 -11.77 47.18
N VAL A 885 -24.73 -11.85 45.92
CA VAL A 885 -24.17 -13.04 45.27
C VAL A 885 -22.69 -12.78 45.04
N THR A 886 -21.80 -13.64 45.58
CA THR A 886 -20.35 -13.42 45.51
C THR A 886 -19.61 -14.58 44.83
N ASN A 887 -18.67 -14.29 43.93
CA ASN A 887 -17.93 -15.31 43.16
C ASN A 887 -18.88 -16.21 42.35
N ILE A 888 -19.70 -15.63 41.46
CA ILE A 888 -20.62 -16.38 40.60
C ILE A 888 -20.16 -16.38 39.14
N ASP A 889 -20.14 -17.58 38.53
CA ASP A 889 -19.96 -17.75 37.10
C ASP A 889 -21.35 -17.90 36.45
N LEU A 890 -21.64 -17.08 35.45
CA LEU A 890 -22.86 -17.11 34.63
C LEU A 890 -22.45 -17.35 33.18
N LEU A 891 -22.77 -18.52 32.63
CA LEU A 891 -22.45 -18.89 31.24
C LEU A 891 -23.72 -19.26 30.48
N ASN A 892 -24.12 -18.43 29.51
CA ASN A 892 -25.43 -18.53 28.85
C ASN A 892 -26.59 -18.59 29.88
N ALA A 893 -26.51 -17.73 30.91
CA ALA A 893 -27.23 -17.84 32.17
C ALA A 893 -27.68 -16.45 32.65
N GLY A 894 -28.90 -16.04 32.28
CA GLY A 894 -29.36 -14.66 32.51
C GLY A 894 -29.70 -14.31 33.96
N VAL A 895 -29.86 -13.01 34.24
CA VAL A 895 -30.26 -12.46 35.55
C VAL A 895 -31.34 -11.41 35.33
N THR A 896 -32.47 -11.53 36.05
CA THR A 896 -33.64 -10.64 35.88
C THR A 896 -34.10 -10.07 37.22
N THR A 897 -34.29 -8.75 37.33
CA THR A 897 -35.05 -8.12 38.44
C THR A 897 -36.39 -7.58 37.94
N ASP A 898 -37.46 -7.91 38.66
CA ASP A 898 -38.86 -7.82 38.20
C ASP A 898 -39.86 -7.56 39.34
N GLY A 899 -39.44 -6.92 40.43
CA GLY A 899 -40.31 -6.52 41.55
C GLY A 899 -40.75 -5.06 41.50
N TYR A 900 -41.96 -4.81 41.00
CA TYR A 900 -42.56 -3.48 40.88
C TYR A 900 -42.54 -2.70 42.21
N SER A 901 -41.79 -1.59 42.23
CA SER A 901 -41.72 -0.63 43.33
C SER A 901 -41.34 -1.21 44.71
N THR A 902 -40.56 -2.29 44.72
CA THR A 902 -40.02 -2.92 45.94
C THR A 902 -38.94 -2.07 46.62
N SER A 903 -38.57 -2.43 47.86
CA SER A 903 -37.38 -1.93 48.56
C SER A 903 -36.20 -2.90 48.50
N ALA A 904 -36.24 -3.86 47.58
CA ALA A 904 -35.18 -4.84 47.39
C ALA A 904 -34.07 -4.34 46.44
N LYS A 905 -32.90 -4.98 46.51
CA LYS A 905 -31.74 -4.78 45.62
C LYS A 905 -31.06 -6.13 45.29
N LEU A 906 -30.50 -6.27 44.10
CA LEU A 906 -29.59 -7.36 43.74
C LEU A 906 -28.15 -6.82 43.66
N VAL A 907 -27.19 -7.54 44.23
CA VAL A 907 -25.75 -7.25 44.13
C VAL A 907 -25.02 -8.48 43.62
N LEU A 908 -24.35 -8.35 42.48
CA LEU A 908 -23.41 -9.33 41.95
C LEU A 908 -21.99 -8.83 42.25
N ASN A 909 -21.20 -9.58 43.00
CA ASN A 909 -19.86 -9.18 43.43
C ASN A 909 -18.81 -10.21 43.01
N ASN A 910 -17.77 -9.78 42.29
CA ASN A 910 -16.79 -10.67 41.67
C ASN A 910 -17.46 -11.76 40.81
N ALA A 911 -18.39 -11.35 39.94
CA ALA A 911 -19.06 -12.22 38.99
C ALA A 911 -18.26 -12.35 37.69
N THR A 912 -18.37 -13.51 37.02
CA THR A 912 -17.98 -13.69 35.63
C THR A 912 -19.25 -13.91 34.83
N ILE A 913 -19.57 -12.99 33.91
CA ILE A 913 -20.83 -12.97 33.17
C ILE A 913 -20.53 -13.11 31.67
N ASP A 914 -20.65 -14.32 31.14
CA ASP A 914 -20.39 -14.62 29.72
C ASP A 914 -21.66 -15.02 28.95
N SER A 915 -21.79 -14.51 27.72
CA SER A 915 -22.85 -14.87 26.76
C SER A 915 -24.27 -14.75 27.36
N SER A 916 -24.47 -13.79 28.26
CA SER A 916 -25.64 -13.73 29.15
C SER A 916 -26.37 -12.38 29.08
N LEU A 917 -27.60 -12.36 29.60
CA LEU A 917 -28.43 -11.15 29.71
C LEU A 917 -28.61 -10.79 31.19
N VAL A 918 -28.21 -9.57 31.57
CA VAL A 918 -28.61 -8.94 32.84
C VAL A 918 -29.72 -7.94 32.54
N LEU A 919 -30.89 -8.08 33.16
CA LEU A 919 -32.10 -7.34 32.84
C LEU A 919 -32.79 -6.77 34.09
N GLY A 920 -32.84 -5.44 34.21
CA GLY A 920 -33.83 -4.78 35.05
C GLY A 920 -35.07 -4.50 34.21
N THR A 921 -36.21 -5.13 34.51
CA THR A 921 -37.42 -5.07 33.66
C THR A 921 -38.20 -3.75 33.75
N TYR A 922 -39.11 -3.57 32.79
CA TYR A 922 -40.16 -2.57 32.86
C TYR A 922 -41.29 -3.04 33.80
N PRO A 923 -41.77 -2.23 34.78
CA PRO A 923 -41.21 -0.97 35.28
C PRO A 923 -40.87 -1.01 36.78
N ARG A 924 -39.89 -0.19 37.19
CA ARG A 924 -39.55 0.10 38.60
C ARG A 924 -39.12 -1.12 39.43
N SER A 925 -38.44 -2.10 38.81
CA SER A 925 -37.94 -3.29 39.51
C SER A 925 -36.84 -2.98 40.54
N GLU A 926 -36.28 -3.99 41.21
CA GLU A 926 -35.05 -3.85 42.01
C GLU A 926 -33.89 -3.31 41.16
N PRO A 927 -33.10 -2.36 41.67
CA PRO A 927 -31.85 -2.00 41.02
C PRO A 927 -30.86 -3.17 41.12
N ILE A 928 -30.00 -3.29 40.11
CA ILE A 928 -28.92 -4.27 40.07
C ILE A 928 -27.60 -3.53 40.25
N GLU A 929 -26.73 -4.02 41.11
CA GLU A 929 -25.35 -3.54 41.26
C GLU A 929 -24.38 -4.65 40.90
N ILE A 930 -23.38 -4.33 40.08
CA ILE A 930 -22.34 -5.25 39.63
C ILE A 930 -20.98 -4.69 40.06
N ASN A 931 -20.30 -5.37 40.98
CA ASN A 931 -19.03 -4.95 41.56
C ASN A 931 -17.90 -5.91 41.18
N ASN A 932 -16.70 -5.39 40.92
CA ASN A 932 -15.47 -6.19 40.82
C ASN A 932 -15.52 -7.33 39.77
N SER A 933 -16.35 -7.20 38.72
CA SER A 933 -16.80 -8.31 37.87
C SER A 933 -16.21 -8.27 36.46
N VAL A 934 -16.28 -9.40 35.76
CA VAL A 934 -15.96 -9.52 34.32
C VAL A 934 -17.26 -9.75 33.54
N ILE A 935 -17.48 -9.00 32.48
CA ILE A 935 -18.66 -9.11 31.61
C ILE A 935 -18.20 -9.27 30.15
N THR A 936 -18.41 -10.44 29.57
CA THR A 936 -17.96 -10.83 28.22
C THR A 936 -19.15 -11.25 27.36
N ASN A 937 -19.14 -10.89 26.08
CA ASN A 937 -20.14 -11.35 25.09
C ASN A 937 -21.62 -11.11 25.49
N SER A 938 -21.88 -10.17 26.41
CA SER A 938 -23.12 -10.11 27.19
C SER A 938 -23.90 -8.81 26.97
N THR A 939 -25.18 -8.83 27.32
CA THR A 939 -26.05 -7.64 27.31
C THR A 939 -26.47 -7.28 28.72
N VAL A 940 -26.34 -6.00 29.10
CA VAL A 940 -26.90 -5.42 30.31
C VAL A 940 -27.96 -4.42 29.89
N LYS A 941 -29.23 -4.70 30.21
CA LYS A 941 -30.38 -3.85 29.85
C LYS A 941 -31.04 -3.29 31.11
N SER A 942 -31.04 -1.96 31.23
CA SER A 942 -31.94 -1.24 32.12
C SER A 942 -33.17 -0.82 31.30
N ASP A 943 -34.28 -1.55 31.44
CA ASP A 943 -35.52 -1.30 30.70
C ASP A 943 -36.23 -0.01 31.17
N SER A 944 -37.27 0.40 30.45
CA SER A 944 -37.94 1.67 30.65
C SER A 944 -38.55 1.79 32.06
N TYR A 945 -38.43 2.97 32.68
CA TYR A 945 -38.79 3.22 34.10
C TYR A 945 -38.10 2.29 35.12
N ASN A 946 -37.02 1.59 34.77
CA ASN A 946 -36.26 0.82 35.76
C ASN A 946 -35.56 1.74 36.79
N LYS A 947 -35.18 1.20 37.96
CA LYS A 947 -34.46 1.95 39.00
C LYS A 947 -32.96 2.09 38.73
N GLY A 948 -32.40 1.27 37.84
CA GLY A 948 -31.03 1.39 37.37
C GLY A 948 -30.22 0.10 37.44
N ILE A 949 -29.16 0.06 36.63
CA ILE A 949 -28.07 -0.91 36.78
C ILE A 949 -26.76 -0.16 37.00
N ASP A 950 -26.17 -0.35 38.18
CA ASP A 950 -24.90 0.27 38.58
C ASP A 950 -23.75 -0.71 38.38
N ILE A 951 -22.65 -0.28 37.78
CA ILE A 951 -21.48 -1.13 37.48
C ILE A 951 -20.21 -0.45 37.99
N TYR A 952 -19.56 -1.08 38.98
CA TYR A 952 -18.38 -0.55 39.68
C TYR A 952 -17.16 -1.47 39.54
N ASN A 953 -15.98 -0.88 39.32
CA ASN A 953 -14.68 -1.58 39.34
C ASN A 953 -14.65 -2.87 38.49
N SER A 954 -15.29 -2.85 37.31
CA SER A 954 -15.56 -4.05 36.51
C SER A 954 -14.96 -3.93 35.09
N ASN A 955 -14.71 -5.08 34.46
CA ASN A 955 -14.10 -5.18 33.13
C ASN A 955 -15.12 -5.74 32.14
N LEU A 956 -15.55 -4.91 31.19
CA LEU A 956 -16.51 -5.25 30.15
C LEU A 956 -15.79 -5.47 28.81
N SER A 957 -16.16 -6.50 28.05
CA SER A 957 -15.69 -6.65 26.67
C SER A 957 -16.67 -7.37 25.75
N ASN A 958 -16.62 -7.04 24.45
CA ASN A 958 -17.53 -7.52 23.40
C ASN A 958 -19.02 -7.48 23.81
N SER A 959 -19.43 -6.43 24.52
CA SER A 959 -20.69 -6.39 25.27
C SER A 959 -21.57 -5.19 24.91
N HIS A 960 -22.82 -5.20 25.38
CA HIS A 960 -23.82 -4.18 25.09
C HIS A 960 -24.48 -3.65 26.36
N LEU A 961 -24.47 -2.32 26.55
CA LEU A 961 -25.28 -1.63 27.54
C LEU A 961 -26.49 -1.01 26.83
N ILE A 962 -27.70 -1.33 27.28
CA ILE A 962 -28.96 -0.88 26.65
C ILE A 962 -29.80 -0.13 27.68
N ILE A 963 -30.23 1.09 27.32
CA ILE A 963 -30.98 1.99 28.19
C ILE A 963 -32.36 2.26 27.60
N GLY A 964 -33.40 1.97 28.39
CA GLY A 964 -34.80 2.29 28.08
C GLY A 964 -35.17 3.74 28.39
N CYS A 965 -36.46 4.08 28.27
CA CYS A 965 -36.93 5.45 28.46
C CYS A 965 -37.31 5.79 29.91
N CYS A 966 -37.58 7.08 30.17
CA CYS A 966 -38.27 7.58 31.36
C CYS A 966 -37.61 7.20 32.70
N ASN A 967 -36.39 7.70 32.93
CA ASN A 967 -35.58 7.54 34.15
C ASN A 967 -34.91 6.16 34.36
N ALA A 968 -34.89 5.29 33.35
CA ALA A 968 -34.05 4.10 33.35
C ALA A 968 -32.55 4.49 33.33
N THR A 969 -31.76 4.12 34.34
CA THR A 969 -30.35 4.53 34.45
C THR A 969 -29.36 3.41 34.21
N ILE A 970 -28.17 3.77 33.71
CA ILE A 970 -26.97 2.96 33.90
C ILE A 970 -25.88 3.87 34.47
N HIS A 971 -25.25 3.43 35.56
CA HIS A 971 -24.07 4.05 36.15
C HIS A 971 -22.86 3.16 35.87
N LEU A 972 -21.76 3.74 35.37
CA LEU A 972 -20.51 3.03 35.12
C LEU A 972 -19.38 3.80 35.83
N GLU A 973 -18.73 3.16 36.80
CA GLU A 973 -17.68 3.78 37.59
C GLU A 973 -16.45 2.88 37.74
N LYS A 974 -15.24 3.46 37.67
CA LYS A 974 -13.95 2.76 37.88
C LYS A 974 -13.75 1.53 36.99
N SER A 975 -14.41 1.50 35.83
CA SER A 975 -14.60 0.31 35.03
C SER A 975 -13.96 0.45 33.65
N THR A 976 -13.47 -0.66 33.11
CA THR A 976 -12.96 -0.71 31.73
C THR A 976 -14.03 -1.30 30.80
N PHE A 977 -14.13 -0.79 29.57
CA PHE A 977 -15.03 -1.35 28.56
C PHE A 977 -14.35 -1.37 27.19
N SER A 978 -14.03 -2.57 26.69
CA SER A 978 -13.29 -2.77 25.44
C SER A 978 -14.13 -3.49 24.37
N THR A 979 -14.35 -2.82 23.23
CA THR A 979 -15.21 -3.27 22.11
C THR A 979 -16.67 -3.47 22.54
N GLY A 980 -17.56 -2.57 22.13
CA GLY A 980 -18.97 -2.68 22.51
C GLY A 980 -19.82 -1.49 22.12
N THR A 981 -21.05 -1.45 22.64
CA THR A 981 -21.98 -0.32 22.41
C THR A 981 -22.76 0.02 23.67
N ILE A 982 -22.93 1.32 23.93
CA ILE A 982 -23.94 1.86 24.83
C ILE A 982 -25.03 2.49 23.95
N ARG A 983 -26.28 2.02 24.02
CA ARG A 983 -27.32 2.41 23.04
C ARG A 983 -28.75 2.50 23.59
N GLU A 984 -29.58 3.29 22.90
CA GLU A 984 -31.03 3.34 23.11
C GLU A 984 -31.67 1.96 22.79
N GLU A 985 -32.80 1.64 23.42
CA GLU A 985 -33.61 0.50 22.99
C GLU A 985 -34.38 0.81 21.69
N LEU A 986 -34.28 -0.11 20.72
CA LEU A 986 -34.90 0.06 19.40
C LEU A 986 -36.44 0.09 19.48
N ASN A 987 -37.02 1.11 18.84
CA ASN A 987 -38.47 1.38 18.74
C ASN A 987 -39.17 1.89 20.02
N VAL A 988 -38.41 2.26 21.05
CA VAL A 988 -38.96 2.89 22.27
C VAL A 988 -39.11 4.41 22.07
N THR A 989 -39.91 5.08 22.92
CA THR A 989 -40.10 6.55 22.86
C THR A 989 -38.80 7.32 23.14
N PRO A 990 -38.54 8.45 22.45
CA PRO A 990 -37.22 9.10 22.37
C PRO A 990 -36.90 9.97 23.59
N VAL A 991 -36.84 9.34 24.77
CA VAL A 991 -36.55 9.95 26.07
C VAL A 991 -35.81 8.94 26.95
N ASN A 992 -34.57 8.60 26.60
CA ASN A 992 -33.73 7.74 27.44
C ASN A 992 -33.68 8.28 28.88
N GLY A 993 -33.55 7.41 29.88
CA GLY A 993 -33.08 7.86 31.18
C GLY A 993 -31.59 8.29 31.14
N PRO A 994 -31.08 8.91 32.22
CA PRO A 994 -29.73 9.43 32.24
C PRO A 994 -28.67 8.32 32.33
N ILE A 995 -27.48 8.63 31.84
CA ILE A 995 -26.28 7.79 31.96
C ILE A 995 -25.19 8.55 32.73
N GLU A 996 -24.47 7.85 33.59
CA GLU A 996 -23.32 8.37 34.32
C GLU A 996 -22.08 7.49 34.04
N ILE A 997 -20.97 8.12 33.65
CA ILE A 997 -19.68 7.45 33.35
C ILE A 997 -18.58 8.21 34.08
N ILE A 998 -17.96 7.57 35.07
CA ILE A 998 -17.05 8.21 36.04
C ILE A 998 -15.77 7.39 36.20
N ASP A 999 -14.58 7.98 36.04
CA ASP A 999 -13.30 7.29 36.33
C ASP A 999 -13.12 6.01 35.47
N CYS A 1000 -13.55 6.04 34.20
CA CYS A 1000 -13.64 4.86 33.32
C CYS A 1000 -12.72 4.92 32.09
N GLU A 1001 -12.31 3.75 31.59
CA GLU A 1001 -11.56 3.61 30.32
C GLU A 1001 -12.38 2.84 29.29
N LEU A 1002 -12.74 3.49 28.18
CA LEU A 1002 -13.54 2.93 27.11
C LEU A 1002 -12.72 2.86 25.81
N VAL A 1003 -12.59 1.67 25.25
CA VAL A 1003 -11.77 1.38 24.06
C VAL A 1003 -12.66 0.81 22.96
N ASN A 1004 -12.79 1.49 21.82
CA ASN A 1004 -13.66 1.10 20.70
C ASN A 1004 -15.16 0.91 21.08
N VAL A 1005 -15.64 1.60 22.11
CA VAL A 1005 -17.07 1.57 22.52
C VAL A 1005 -17.81 2.76 21.95
N SER A 1006 -18.86 2.52 21.14
CA SER A 1006 -19.74 3.61 20.68
C SER A 1006 -20.79 3.95 21.74
N ILE A 1007 -21.03 5.23 22.01
CA ILE A 1007 -22.22 5.70 22.73
C ILE A 1007 -23.17 6.34 21.73
N ASP A 1008 -24.37 5.77 21.57
CA ASP A 1008 -25.46 6.41 20.82
C ASP A 1008 -26.74 6.46 21.67
N LEU A 1009 -26.89 7.60 22.35
CA LEU A 1009 -27.95 7.92 23.30
C LEU A 1009 -28.50 9.32 22.98
N SER A 1010 -28.91 9.52 21.73
CA SER A 1010 -29.31 10.81 21.12
C SER A 1010 -30.34 11.66 21.87
N SER A 1011 -31.11 11.05 22.78
CA SER A 1011 -32.09 11.70 23.66
C SER A 1011 -31.72 11.74 25.16
N ALA A 1012 -30.62 11.09 25.59
CA ALA A 1012 -30.23 11.03 27.00
C ALA A 1012 -29.62 12.33 27.53
N THR A 1013 -29.72 12.51 28.85
CA THR A 1013 -28.77 13.35 29.61
C THR A 1013 -27.59 12.47 30.04
N ALA A 1014 -26.36 12.92 29.79
CA ALA A 1014 -25.14 12.19 30.18
C ALA A 1014 -24.26 13.00 31.14
N THR A 1015 -23.81 12.36 32.22
CA THR A 1015 -22.74 12.87 33.10
C THR A 1015 -21.48 12.08 32.78
N ILE A 1016 -20.45 12.73 32.26
CA ILE A 1016 -19.16 12.09 31.94
C ILE A 1016 -18.06 12.83 32.71
N SER A 1017 -17.37 12.12 33.61
CA SER A 1017 -16.30 12.70 34.42
C SER A 1017 -15.07 11.80 34.48
N ASP A 1018 -13.90 12.42 34.40
CA ASP A 1018 -12.61 11.77 34.66
C ASP A 1018 -12.41 10.46 33.87
N SER A 1019 -12.89 10.42 32.62
CA SER A 1019 -12.96 9.19 31.81
C SER A 1019 -12.24 9.33 30.47
N ILE A 1020 -11.62 8.23 30.01
CA ILE A 1020 -10.90 8.13 28.74
C ILE A 1020 -11.72 7.34 27.73
N PHE A 1021 -11.82 7.85 26.51
CA PHE A 1021 -12.42 7.19 25.36
C PHE A 1021 -11.38 7.13 24.23
N THR A 1022 -10.96 5.94 23.82
CA THR A 1022 -9.98 5.73 22.74
C THR A 1022 -10.54 4.87 21.62
N TYR A 1023 -10.10 5.14 20.40
CA TYR A 1023 -10.57 4.44 19.20
C TYR A 1023 -9.39 4.14 18.28
N ASN A 1024 -9.25 2.88 17.86
CA ASN A 1024 -8.19 2.46 16.95
C ASN A 1024 -8.63 2.55 15.49
N ASN A 1025 -7.70 2.36 14.55
CA ASN A 1025 -7.92 2.51 13.11
C ASN A 1025 -8.99 1.56 12.50
N TYR A 1026 -9.46 0.56 13.24
CA TYR A 1026 -10.52 -0.35 12.81
C TYR A 1026 -11.94 0.14 13.16
N PHE A 1027 -12.08 1.13 14.05
CA PHE A 1027 -13.38 1.67 14.44
C PHE A 1027 -13.92 2.66 13.39
N SER A 1028 -15.00 2.26 12.69
CA SER A 1028 -15.61 3.04 11.60
C SER A 1028 -16.89 3.80 11.98
N GLY A 1029 -17.27 3.82 13.28
CA GLY A 1029 -18.52 4.44 13.73
C GLY A 1029 -18.59 5.94 13.44
N ALA A 1030 -19.77 6.42 13.02
CA ALA A 1030 -19.98 7.82 12.63
C ALA A 1030 -19.77 8.82 13.79
N ASN A 1031 -20.04 8.40 15.03
CA ASN A 1031 -19.83 9.17 16.25
C ASN A 1031 -19.09 8.30 17.28
N ARG A 1032 -18.28 8.89 18.15
CA ARG A 1032 -17.73 8.24 19.34
C ARG A 1032 -18.73 8.31 20.49
N ILE A 1033 -19.14 9.53 20.81
CA ILE A 1033 -20.16 9.84 21.80
C ILE A 1033 -21.26 10.66 21.13
N ARG A 1034 -22.48 10.14 21.07
CA ARG A 1034 -23.68 10.84 20.59
C ARG A 1034 -24.73 10.88 21.69
N ILE A 1035 -25.10 12.08 22.12
CA ILE A 1035 -25.88 12.31 23.36
C ILE A 1035 -26.85 13.49 23.20
N GLY A 1036 -27.91 13.52 24.02
CA GLY A 1036 -28.94 14.55 24.00
C GLY A 1036 -28.51 15.85 24.69
N ALA A 1037 -28.14 15.76 25.97
CA ALA A 1037 -27.78 16.88 26.86
C ALA A 1037 -26.83 16.41 27.98
N GLY A 1038 -26.34 17.33 28.84
CA GLY A 1038 -25.56 16.98 30.05
C GLY A 1038 -24.19 17.67 30.18
N THR A 1039 -23.21 16.96 30.74
CA THR A 1039 -21.89 17.51 31.10
C THR A 1039 -20.73 16.53 30.84
N MET A 1040 -19.59 17.07 30.41
CA MET A 1040 -18.30 16.38 30.34
C MET A 1040 -17.22 17.17 31.09
N ASN A 1041 -16.52 16.53 32.03
CA ASN A 1041 -15.41 17.15 32.76
C ASN A 1041 -14.18 16.23 32.93
N TYR A 1042 -12.98 16.81 32.92
CA TYR A 1042 -11.70 16.10 33.13
C TYR A 1042 -11.51 14.83 32.27
N SER A 1043 -12.17 14.77 31.11
CA SER A 1043 -12.29 13.56 30.28
C SER A 1043 -11.58 13.72 28.94
N ARG A 1044 -11.24 12.60 28.29
CA ARG A 1044 -10.44 12.58 27.06
C ARG A 1044 -11.10 11.73 25.98
N VAL A 1045 -11.28 12.28 24.78
CA VAL A 1045 -11.82 11.57 23.59
C VAL A 1045 -10.76 11.60 22.49
N VAL A 1046 -10.09 10.46 22.26
CA VAL A 1046 -9.05 10.27 21.25
C VAL A 1046 -9.60 9.44 20.10
N GLY A 1047 -9.86 10.08 18.96
CA GLY A 1047 -10.29 9.41 17.74
C GLY A 1047 -9.15 8.77 16.95
N ASN A 1048 -9.45 8.40 15.71
CA ASN A 1048 -8.59 7.72 14.73
C ASN A 1048 -8.60 8.43 13.35
N GLY A 1049 -8.89 9.73 13.33
CA GLY A 1049 -8.98 10.59 12.15
C GLY A 1049 -10.36 10.67 11.47
N VAL A 1050 -11.31 9.77 11.80
CA VAL A 1050 -12.64 9.70 11.14
C VAL A 1050 -13.81 9.91 12.11
N GLY A 1051 -14.95 10.40 11.61
CA GLY A 1051 -16.19 10.57 12.40
C GLY A 1051 -16.17 11.71 13.43
N VAL A 1052 -17.26 11.85 14.19
CA VAL A 1052 -17.42 12.88 15.24
C VAL A 1052 -16.96 12.36 16.60
N GLY A 1053 -16.20 13.15 17.35
CA GLY A 1053 -15.86 12.88 18.76
C GLY A 1053 -17.11 12.98 19.65
N VAL A 1054 -17.63 14.20 19.85
CA VAL A 1054 -18.83 14.45 20.67
C VAL A 1054 -19.94 15.08 19.81
N ALA A 1055 -21.02 14.34 19.57
CA ALA A 1055 -22.19 14.79 18.83
C ALA A 1055 -23.36 15.10 19.80
N ILE A 1056 -23.73 16.38 19.90
CA ILE A 1056 -24.86 16.83 20.73
C ILE A 1056 -26.09 17.02 19.82
N THR A 1057 -27.12 16.18 19.99
CA THR A 1057 -28.28 16.14 19.08
C THR A 1057 -29.53 16.88 19.54
N GLY A 1058 -29.70 17.16 20.84
CA GLY A 1058 -30.82 17.95 21.37
C GLY A 1058 -32.21 17.61 20.80
N ASN A 1059 -32.47 16.33 20.54
CA ASN A 1059 -33.61 15.90 19.73
C ASN A 1059 -34.94 16.30 20.39
N ALA A 1060 -35.87 16.82 19.60
CA ALA A 1060 -37.15 17.37 20.07
C ALA A 1060 -38.16 16.26 20.44
N GLY A 1061 -37.87 15.54 21.52
CA GLY A 1061 -38.78 14.63 22.22
C GLY A 1061 -39.44 15.33 23.41
N TYR A 1062 -38.84 15.19 24.60
CA TYR A 1062 -39.37 15.77 25.84
C TYR A 1062 -38.25 16.38 26.70
N ASN A 1063 -38.32 17.70 26.93
CA ASN A 1063 -37.56 18.49 27.91
C ASN A 1063 -36.02 18.57 27.79
N THR A 1064 -35.32 17.68 27.09
CA THR A 1064 -33.90 17.89 26.77
C THR A 1064 -33.75 18.99 25.73
N ASN A 1065 -33.51 20.22 26.18
CA ASN A 1065 -33.27 21.37 25.29
C ASN A 1065 -32.01 21.18 24.41
N GLY A 1066 -31.10 20.27 24.78
CA GLY A 1066 -29.82 20.06 24.10
C GLY A 1066 -28.71 20.98 24.59
N SER A 1067 -28.79 21.44 25.85
CA SER A 1067 -27.68 22.10 26.53
C SER A 1067 -26.59 21.08 26.89
N PHE A 1068 -25.33 21.44 26.61
CA PHE A 1068 -24.18 20.61 26.99
C PHE A 1068 -23.00 21.48 27.45
N ILE A 1069 -22.31 21.05 28.51
CA ILE A 1069 -21.16 21.75 29.07
C ILE A 1069 -19.93 20.84 29.00
N ILE A 1070 -18.85 21.32 28.38
CA ILE A 1070 -17.54 20.65 28.37
C ILE A 1070 -16.55 21.49 29.17
N THR A 1071 -15.86 20.89 30.14
CA THR A 1071 -14.82 21.59 30.91
C THR A 1071 -13.57 20.74 31.11
N TYR A 1072 -12.39 21.36 31.07
CA TYR A 1072 -11.12 20.68 31.36
C TYR A 1072 -10.93 19.33 30.64
N SER A 1073 -11.46 19.21 29.41
CA SER A 1073 -11.52 17.95 28.66
C SER A 1073 -10.81 18.09 27.31
N ASP A 1074 -10.37 16.95 26.76
CA ASP A 1074 -9.47 16.89 25.61
C ASP A 1074 -10.12 16.08 24.48
N ILE A 1075 -10.41 16.72 23.35
CA ILE A 1075 -11.15 16.13 22.23
C ILE A 1075 -10.31 16.25 20.96
N ILE A 1076 -9.64 15.16 20.60
CA ILE A 1076 -8.54 15.14 19.63
C ILE A 1076 -8.65 13.98 18.65
N GLN A 1077 -8.03 14.13 17.48
CA GLN A 1077 -7.86 13.06 16.49
C GLN A 1077 -9.19 12.50 15.96
N ASN A 1078 -10.28 13.28 15.95
CA ASN A 1078 -11.53 12.93 15.26
C ASN A 1078 -11.54 13.58 13.86
N SER A 1079 -12.57 13.33 13.05
CA SER A 1079 -12.81 14.18 11.87
C SER A 1079 -13.47 15.50 12.28
N ILE A 1080 -14.48 15.43 13.14
CA ILE A 1080 -15.05 16.59 13.81
C ILE A 1080 -14.90 16.41 15.32
N GLY A 1081 -14.31 17.37 16.03
CA GLY A 1081 -14.15 17.30 17.48
C GLY A 1081 -15.52 17.28 18.18
N VAL A 1082 -16.27 18.38 18.05
CA VAL A 1082 -17.64 18.50 18.55
C VAL A 1082 -18.59 18.89 17.41
N SER A 1083 -19.70 18.18 17.23
CA SER A 1083 -20.80 18.58 16.32
C SER A 1083 -22.06 18.90 17.11
N LEU A 1084 -22.66 20.05 16.84
CA LEU A 1084 -23.84 20.57 17.52
C LEU A 1084 -25.00 20.67 16.52
N LYS A 1085 -26.01 19.83 16.67
CA LYS A 1085 -27.18 19.79 15.78
C LYS A 1085 -28.46 19.71 16.60
N GLY A 1086 -29.50 20.44 16.21
CA GLY A 1086 -30.79 20.37 16.89
C GLY A 1086 -30.82 20.95 18.32
N GLY A 1087 -32.01 20.94 18.91
CA GLY A 1087 -32.29 21.56 20.20
C GLY A 1087 -32.21 23.10 20.20
N SER A 1088 -32.66 23.70 21.30
CA SER A 1088 -32.60 25.14 21.58
C SER A 1088 -31.61 25.50 22.70
N GLY A 1089 -31.03 24.50 23.35
CA GLY A 1089 -30.15 24.61 24.49
C GLY A 1089 -28.72 25.04 24.14
N SER A 1090 -28.13 25.76 25.09
CA SER A 1090 -26.79 26.36 25.07
C SER A 1090 -25.65 25.33 25.13
N PHE A 1091 -24.66 25.50 24.28
CA PHE A 1091 -23.38 24.79 24.41
C PHE A 1091 -22.30 25.72 24.98
N SER A 1092 -21.48 25.20 25.89
CA SER A 1092 -20.29 25.88 26.40
C SER A 1092 -19.13 24.90 26.61
N SER A 1093 -18.02 25.11 25.89
CA SER A 1093 -16.73 24.48 26.21
C SER A 1093 -15.82 25.51 26.88
N THR A 1094 -15.19 25.19 28.02
CA THR A 1094 -14.21 26.09 28.65
C THR A 1094 -13.04 25.34 29.32
N ASN A 1095 -11.82 25.87 29.22
CA ASN A 1095 -10.59 25.27 29.76
C ASN A 1095 -10.25 23.89 29.11
N SER A 1096 -10.77 23.67 27.90
CA SER A 1096 -10.69 22.41 27.15
C SER A 1096 -9.64 22.47 26.03
N ASN A 1097 -9.13 21.33 25.60
CA ASN A 1097 -8.25 21.23 24.43
C ASN A 1097 -9.03 20.57 23.28
N ILE A 1098 -9.31 21.29 22.20
CA ILE A 1098 -10.04 20.77 21.04
C ILE A 1098 -9.20 21.09 19.80
N TYR A 1099 -8.36 20.14 19.40
CA TYR A 1099 -7.32 20.31 18.39
C TYR A 1099 -6.95 18.96 17.74
N GLN A 1100 -6.16 18.96 16.66
CA GLN A 1100 -5.85 17.76 15.87
C GLN A 1100 -7.10 17.01 15.33
N ASN A 1101 -8.22 17.70 15.11
CA ASN A 1101 -9.38 17.14 14.39
C ASN A 1101 -9.27 17.49 12.89
N THR A 1102 -9.63 16.58 11.98
CA THR A 1102 -9.20 16.64 10.56
C THR A 1102 -10.08 17.50 9.63
N LEU A 1103 -11.29 17.87 10.05
CA LEU A 1103 -12.13 18.87 9.39
C LEU A 1103 -12.35 20.07 10.31
N TYR A 1104 -13.05 19.87 11.43
CA TYR A 1104 -13.44 20.95 12.35
C TYR A 1104 -13.20 20.56 13.81
N ASN A 1105 -12.74 21.50 14.62
CA ASN A 1105 -12.72 21.37 16.07
C ASN A 1105 -14.14 21.50 16.64
N ILE A 1106 -14.92 22.50 16.19
CA ILE A 1106 -16.36 22.61 16.50
C ILE A 1106 -17.16 22.91 15.22
N GLU A 1107 -18.20 22.11 14.99
CA GLU A 1107 -19.20 22.29 13.95
C GLU A 1107 -20.54 22.70 14.58
N ASN A 1108 -20.92 23.98 14.47
CA ASN A 1108 -22.20 24.48 14.98
C ASN A 1108 -23.27 24.54 13.89
N LYS A 1109 -24.17 23.56 13.87
CA LYS A 1109 -25.36 23.52 13.01
C LYS A 1109 -26.64 23.91 13.78
N LYS A 1110 -26.51 24.64 14.89
CA LYS A 1110 -27.63 25.30 15.59
C LYS A 1110 -27.73 26.77 15.18
N ALA A 1111 -28.94 27.33 15.17
CA ALA A 1111 -29.18 28.76 14.90
C ALA A 1111 -28.78 29.70 16.06
N ASN A 1112 -28.44 29.14 17.23
CA ASN A 1112 -27.96 29.90 18.39
C ASN A 1112 -26.43 29.94 18.40
N ASN A 1113 -25.86 31.08 18.80
CA ASN A 1113 -24.43 31.17 19.11
C ASN A 1113 -24.08 30.24 20.29
N VAL A 1114 -22.82 29.79 20.32
CA VAL A 1114 -22.29 28.87 21.33
C VAL A 1114 -20.94 29.35 21.83
N THR A 1115 -20.52 28.95 23.03
CA THR A 1115 -19.29 29.46 23.65
C THR A 1115 -18.20 28.38 23.69
N ALA A 1116 -16.96 28.75 23.37
CA ALA A 1116 -15.79 27.88 23.39
C ALA A 1116 -14.56 28.55 24.05
N THR A 1117 -14.80 29.51 24.94
CA THR A 1117 -13.79 30.41 25.53
C THR A 1117 -12.81 29.71 26.48
N ASN A 1118 -11.59 30.24 26.55
CA ASN A 1118 -10.45 29.64 27.25
C ASN A 1118 -10.17 28.20 26.78
N SER A 1119 -10.34 27.90 25.49
CA SER A 1119 -9.94 26.62 24.90
C SER A 1119 -8.62 26.72 24.12
N TYR A 1120 -7.89 25.61 24.01
CA TYR A 1120 -6.73 25.48 23.12
C TYR A 1120 -7.13 24.78 21.81
N TRP A 1121 -6.73 25.37 20.68
CA TRP A 1121 -7.17 24.98 19.33
C TRP A 1121 -6.08 24.34 18.45
N GLY A 1122 -4.86 24.24 18.97
CA GLY A 1122 -3.66 23.84 18.21
C GLY A 1122 -2.83 25.02 17.68
N THR A 1123 -3.42 26.22 17.60
CA THR A 1123 -2.80 27.44 17.07
C THR A 1123 -3.25 28.68 17.85
N ILE A 1124 -2.57 29.81 17.58
CA ILE A 1124 -2.90 31.16 18.08
C ILE A 1124 -3.30 32.14 16.96
N LEU A 1125 -3.25 31.70 15.69
CA LEU A 1125 -3.64 32.54 14.55
C LEU A 1125 -5.15 32.43 14.37
N THR A 1126 -5.88 33.53 14.56
CA THR A 1126 -7.36 33.50 14.53
C THR A 1126 -7.88 33.01 13.18
N SER A 1127 -7.24 33.37 12.07
CA SER A 1127 -7.56 32.88 10.73
C SER A 1127 -7.40 31.37 10.56
N GLU A 1128 -6.57 30.70 11.36
CA GLU A 1128 -6.47 29.24 11.39
C GLU A 1128 -7.52 28.63 12.34
N ILE A 1129 -7.87 29.32 13.42
CA ILE A 1129 -8.98 28.92 14.31
C ILE A 1129 -10.32 28.99 13.54
N ASP A 1130 -10.55 30.06 12.78
CA ASP A 1130 -11.75 30.24 11.94
C ASP A 1130 -11.94 29.07 10.95
N VAL A 1131 -10.86 28.63 10.28
CA VAL A 1131 -10.88 27.48 9.35
C VAL A 1131 -11.12 26.14 10.07
N LEU A 1132 -10.82 26.05 11.37
CA LEU A 1132 -11.10 24.90 12.22
C LEU A 1132 -12.49 24.93 12.86
N LEU A 1133 -13.35 25.86 12.44
CA LEU A 1133 -14.74 25.97 12.84
C LEU A 1133 -15.66 25.79 11.62
N TYR A 1134 -16.92 25.48 11.88
CA TYR A 1134 -17.98 25.57 10.87
C TYR A 1134 -19.24 26.13 11.53
N ASP A 1135 -19.56 27.39 11.26
CA ASP A 1135 -20.54 28.13 12.05
C ASP A 1135 -21.34 29.19 11.23
N GLY A 1136 -21.86 30.22 11.91
CA GLY A 1136 -22.58 31.33 11.29
C GLY A 1136 -21.80 32.14 10.25
N ASN A 1137 -20.47 32.07 10.24
CA ASN A 1137 -19.62 32.72 9.23
C ASN A 1137 -19.62 31.94 7.91
N ASP A 1138 -19.57 30.61 7.96
CA ASP A 1138 -19.69 29.72 6.79
C ASP A 1138 -21.12 29.64 6.26
N ASN A 1139 -22.10 29.71 7.16
CA ASN A 1139 -23.51 29.60 6.82
C ASN A 1139 -24.37 30.43 7.79
N LEU A 1140 -24.87 31.56 7.28
CA LEU A 1140 -25.74 32.52 7.96
C LEU A 1140 -27.07 31.95 8.55
N SER A 1141 -27.34 30.65 8.35
CA SER A 1141 -28.43 29.92 9.01
C SER A 1141 -28.07 29.42 10.42
N TYR A 1142 -26.79 29.50 10.79
CA TYR A 1142 -26.25 29.02 12.06
C TYR A 1142 -25.71 30.16 12.93
N GLY A 1143 -25.53 29.90 14.22
CA GLY A 1143 -24.91 30.83 15.15
C GLY A 1143 -23.38 30.71 15.19
N ILE A 1144 -22.72 31.76 15.62
CA ILE A 1144 -21.25 31.84 15.70
C ILE A 1144 -20.73 31.13 16.97
N VAL A 1145 -19.55 30.51 16.86
CA VAL A 1145 -18.76 29.95 17.98
C VAL A 1145 -17.93 31.07 18.60
N ASP A 1146 -18.31 31.54 19.78
CA ASP A 1146 -17.55 32.52 20.56
C ASP A 1146 -16.30 31.86 21.15
N TYR A 1147 -15.17 32.01 20.45
CA TYR A 1147 -13.82 31.67 20.91
C TYR A 1147 -13.01 32.90 21.37
N SER A 1148 -13.65 34.03 21.66
CA SER A 1148 -13.04 35.36 21.88
C SER A 1148 -11.92 35.44 22.93
N THR A 1149 -11.82 34.43 23.80
CA THR A 1149 -10.61 34.13 24.58
C THR A 1149 -10.17 32.72 24.26
N TYR A 1150 -8.90 32.54 23.87
CA TYR A 1150 -8.29 31.25 23.56
C TYR A 1150 -6.90 31.16 24.21
N LEU A 1151 -6.39 29.94 24.33
CA LEU A 1151 -5.13 29.66 25.01
C LEU A 1151 -3.98 29.51 24.01
N SER A 1152 -2.79 30.01 24.38
CA SER A 1152 -1.57 29.90 23.57
C SER A 1152 -0.80 28.60 23.76
N THR A 1153 -1.17 27.81 24.78
CA THR A 1153 -0.60 26.50 25.11
C THR A 1153 -1.72 25.55 25.53
N LEU A 1154 -1.46 24.24 25.47
CA LEU A 1154 -2.35 23.21 26.01
C LEU A 1154 -2.77 23.53 27.44
N GLN A 1155 -4.08 23.44 27.71
CA GLN A 1155 -4.63 23.67 29.04
C GLN A 1155 -4.28 22.49 29.94
N ALA A 1156 -3.38 22.71 30.90
CA ALA A 1156 -3.11 21.74 31.95
C ALA A 1156 -4.35 21.53 32.85
N GLY A 1157 -4.45 20.37 33.48
CA GLY A 1157 -5.49 20.06 34.46
C GLY A 1157 -5.14 18.82 35.28
N THR A 1158 -5.93 18.57 36.33
CA THR A 1158 -5.85 17.34 37.14
C THR A 1158 -6.96 16.39 36.71
N GLY A 1159 -6.60 15.19 36.28
CA GLY A 1159 -7.51 14.20 35.69
C GLY A 1159 -6.82 13.46 34.53
N PRO A 1160 -7.44 12.43 33.93
CA PRO A 1160 -6.86 11.61 32.86
C PRO A 1160 -6.89 12.28 31.46
N ARG A 1161 -6.33 13.51 31.39
CA ARG A 1161 -6.20 14.31 30.16
C ARG A 1161 -5.06 13.83 29.26
#